data_AF-A0A821QB53-F1
#
_entry.id   AF-A0A821QB53-F1
#
_cell.length_a   1.000
_cell.length_b   1.000
_cell.length_c   1.000
_cell.angle_alpha   90.00
_cell.angle_beta   90.00
_cell.angle_gamma   90.00
#
_symmetry.space_group_name_H-M   'P 1'
#
loop_
_entity.id
_entity.type
_entity.pdbx_description
1 polymer ?
#
loop_
_entity_poly.entity_id
_entity_poly.type
_entity_poly.pdbx_seq_one_letter_code
_entity_poly.pdbx_strand_id
1 'polypeptide(L)'
;MGPPKKIKKYDSKPGGERSGKKKKIEEEITIDLVDDDNTENTGVPVAATQDAEKNDQVPEDEFGAKDYRSQMELKSDNASRPLWVAPNGHIFLEAFSPVYKHAHDFLIAIAEPVCRPQLIHEYKLTAYSLYAAVSVGLQTNDIIEYLQRLSKCAVPAGIMEFIKLCTLSYGKVKLVLKQNRYLVESKHVEVLQKLLRDPVVQQCRLRRDGDDELMSSVLPNKPTTATTKPDEKPPANGSVPEDISQFYQQLDKDDDDEEATDITANAAVAFEVDPDKIEVIQKRCIELEYPLLAEYDFRNDVVNPDINIDLKPTAVLRPYQEKSLRKMFGNGRARSGVIVLPCGAGKSLVGVTAVCTVRKRALVLCNSGVSVEQWKQQFKCWSTADDSTICRFTSEAKDKPMGAGILITTYSMITHGQRRSWEAEQTMKWLQAQEWGLVVLDEVHTIPAKMFRRVLTIVHSHAKLGLTATLLREDDKIADLNFLIGPKLYEANWLELQAAGFIARVQCAEVWCPMTPEFYREYLVQKINKKMLLYVMNPSKFRACQFLVRYHERRGDKTIVFSDNVFALRHYSVKMNKPYIYGPTSQNERIQILQNFKFNPKVNTIFVSKVADTSFDLPEANVLIQISSHGGSRRQEAQRLGRILRAKKGAIAEEYNAFFYTLVSQDTLEMAYSRKRQRFLVNQGYSYKVITELKGMDQEPDLMYGTREEQGMLLQQVLAASETECEEEREGGLGGSGGVSRRAAPLSSLAGADDALYLEHRRGQHNKHPLFKNKSETESGVPEWAIVEVQGLIQIKKDQSGPTVVGDLHFFNRNKHPVLILGHHVLNGKEMKLEQPMAVIEKNEINGKVEYAVKAVVKKKLLFKSRPKPIISNVADRI
;
A
#
# COMPACT_ATOMS: atom_id res chain seq x y z
N MET A 1 -62.98 -20.21 34.70
CA MET A 1 -63.00 -21.10 35.87
C MET A 1 -61.57 -21.38 36.31
N GLY A 2 -61.20 -20.85 37.48
CA GLY A 2 -60.21 -21.41 38.41
C GLY A 2 -58.72 -21.28 38.06
N PRO A 3 -57.83 -20.93 39.02
CA PRO A 3 -56.68 -20.07 38.76
C PRO A 3 -55.34 -20.70 39.30
N PRO A 4 -54.33 -19.98 39.83
CA PRO A 4 -52.90 -20.24 39.58
C PRO A 4 -52.19 -20.90 40.79
N LYS A 5 -50.90 -21.29 40.66
CA LYS A 5 -50.05 -21.59 41.83
C LYS A 5 -48.67 -20.94 41.75
N LYS A 6 -48.51 -19.91 42.60
CA LYS A 6 -47.28 -19.57 43.34
C LYS A 6 -46.93 -20.71 44.31
N ILE A 7 -45.67 -20.78 44.75
CA ILE A 7 -45.14 -21.16 46.10
C ILE A 7 -43.61 -21.33 45.95
N LYS A 8 -42.69 -20.97 46.86
CA LYS A 8 -42.62 -20.07 48.03
C LYS A 8 -41.12 -19.91 48.37
N LYS A 9 -40.82 -18.80 49.05
CA LYS A 9 -39.60 -18.52 49.84
C LYS A 9 -39.37 -19.53 50.97
N TYR A 10 -38.12 -19.63 51.43
CA TYR A 10 -37.79 -19.79 52.85
C TYR A 10 -36.69 -18.81 53.25
N ASP A 11 -36.91 -18.16 54.40
CA ASP A 11 -36.00 -17.27 55.14
C ASP A 11 -35.28 -18.04 56.27
N SER A 12 -34.14 -17.50 56.71
CA SER A 12 -33.62 -17.37 58.10
C SER A 12 -32.21 -17.94 58.45
N LYS A 13 -31.27 -16.98 58.63
CA LYS A 13 -30.08 -16.75 59.53
C LYS A 13 -29.64 -17.81 60.58
N PRO A 14 -28.50 -17.63 61.35
CA PRO A 14 -27.31 -16.72 61.24
C PRO A 14 -25.93 -17.38 61.56
N GLY A 15 -24.82 -16.63 61.37
CA GLY A 15 -23.68 -16.60 62.32
C GLY A 15 -22.37 -17.31 61.93
N GLY A 16 -21.27 -16.54 61.83
CA GLY A 16 -19.89 -17.03 61.76
C GLY A 16 -18.89 -15.92 61.42
N GLU A 17 -18.04 -15.54 62.37
CA GLU A 17 -17.17 -14.36 62.36
C GLU A 17 -15.86 -14.48 61.54
N ARG A 18 -15.41 -13.31 61.04
CA ARG A 18 -14.04 -12.78 60.90
C ARG A 18 -12.85 -13.72 60.61
N SER A 19 -12.13 -13.45 59.51
CA SER A 19 -10.78 -12.86 59.59
C SER A 19 -10.34 -12.29 58.24
N GLY A 20 -9.71 -11.11 58.27
CA GLY A 20 -9.21 -10.42 57.08
C GLY A 20 -7.75 -10.71 56.81
N LYS A 21 -7.36 -10.68 55.53
CA LYS A 21 -6.01 -10.31 55.09
C LYS A 21 -6.06 -9.78 53.66
N LYS A 22 -5.48 -8.58 53.51
CA LYS A 22 -5.38 -7.72 52.33
C LYS A 22 -4.74 -8.46 51.14
N LYS A 23 -5.33 -8.33 49.95
CA LYS A 23 -4.68 -8.64 48.66
C LYS A 23 -4.22 -7.33 48.01
N LYS A 24 -2.95 -7.32 47.60
CA LYS A 24 -2.27 -6.26 46.85
C LYS A 24 -2.99 -5.99 45.53
N ILE A 25 -3.11 -4.71 45.20
CA ILE A 25 -3.46 -4.21 43.88
C ILE A 25 -2.12 -4.11 43.13
N GLU A 26 -1.98 -4.84 42.03
CA GLU A 26 -0.92 -4.63 41.05
C GLU A 26 -1.35 -3.51 40.11
N GLU A 27 -0.45 -2.55 39.92
CA GLU A 27 -0.60 -1.36 39.09
C GLU A 27 -0.49 -1.74 37.60
N GLU A 28 -1.58 -1.55 36.84
CA GLU A 28 -1.51 -1.50 35.37
C GLU A 28 -0.85 -0.18 34.97
N ILE A 29 0.38 -0.27 34.46
CA ILE A 29 1.09 0.83 33.82
C ILE A 29 0.46 1.03 32.44
N THR A 30 -0.44 2.02 32.32
CA THR A 30 -0.86 2.58 31.03
C THR A 30 0.32 3.31 30.40
N ILE A 31 0.87 2.76 29.33
CA ILE A 31 1.85 3.42 28.46
C ILE A 31 1.07 4.39 27.56
N ASP A 32 1.16 5.68 27.85
CA ASP A 32 0.76 6.76 26.94
C ASP A 32 1.77 6.83 25.78
N LEU A 33 1.41 6.30 24.62
CA LEU A 33 2.13 6.54 23.37
C LEU A 33 1.80 7.97 22.91
N VAL A 34 2.79 8.85 23.00
CA VAL A 34 2.77 10.21 22.49
C VAL A 34 2.71 10.16 20.95
N ASP A 35 1.66 10.75 20.39
CA ASP A 35 1.55 11.04 18.95
C ASP A 35 2.64 12.03 18.54
N ASP A 36 3.70 11.53 17.91
CA ASP A 36 4.72 12.35 17.24
C ASP A 36 4.55 12.22 15.72
N ASP A 37 3.60 12.98 15.16
CA ASP A 37 3.33 13.07 13.71
C ASP A 37 4.38 13.96 12.97
N ASN A 38 5.57 14.19 13.56
CA ASN A 38 6.64 15.06 13.00
C ASN A 38 7.82 14.31 12.35
N THR A 39 7.71 13.02 12.03
CA THR A 39 8.78 12.31 11.32
C THR A 39 8.62 12.42 9.79
N GLU A 40 9.08 13.54 9.23
CA GLU A 40 9.48 13.59 7.82
C GLU A 40 10.70 12.67 7.60
N ASN A 41 10.58 11.70 6.69
CA ASN A 41 11.65 10.98 5.96
C ASN A 41 12.92 10.46 6.67
N THR A 42 12.93 10.32 8.01
CA THR A 42 14.13 9.95 8.79
C THR A 42 14.51 8.45 8.78
N GLY A 43 13.92 7.61 7.92
CA GLY A 43 14.16 6.15 7.93
C GLY A 43 15.11 5.62 6.85
N VAL A 44 15.69 6.50 6.05
CA VAL A 44 16.50 6.12 4.87
C VAL A 44 17.99 6.20 5.24
N PRO A 45 18.82 5.18 4.93
CA PRO A 45 20.26 5.25 5.19
C PRO A 45 20.88 6.49 4.55
N VAL A 46 21.96 7.04 5.09
CA VAL A 46 22.64 8.21 4.48
C VAL A 46 23.09 7.88 3.05
N ALA A 47 23.60 6.67 2.82
CA ALA A 47 23.86 6.13 1.48
C ALA A 47 22.63 6.08 0.55
N ALA A 48 21.41 5.98 1.07
CA ALA A 48 20.17 5.98 0.27
C ALA A 48 19.49 7.36 0.18
N THR A 49 19.91 8.33 0.99
CA THR A 49 19.56 9.75 0.79
C THR A 49 20.49 10.43 -0.22
N GLN A 50 21.73 9.91 -0.36
CA GLN A 50 22.60 10.11 -1.52
C GLN A 50 22.06 9.37 -2.74
N ASP A 51 20.90 9.79 -3.24
CA ASP A 51 20.50 9.45 -4.60
C ASP A 51 21.61 9.93 -5.54
N ALA A 52 22.11 9.06 -6.42
CA ALA A 52 23.07 9.46 -7.45
C ALA A 52 22.54 10.64 -8.31
N GLU A 53 21.22 10.82 -8.38
CA GLU A 53 20.54 11.99 -9.00
C GLU A 53 20.77 13.32 -8.27
N LYS A 54 21.04 13.34 -6.96
CA LYS A 54 21.27 14.59 -6.19
C LYS A 54 22.73 15.03 -6.22
N ASN A 55 23.65 14.08 -6.41
CA ASN A 55 25.07 14.34 -6.65
C ASN A 55 25.36 14.67 -8.13
N ASP A 56 24.33 14.70 -8.96
CA ASP A 56 24.41 14.96 -10.40
C ASP A 56 24.62 16.47 -10.69
N GLN A 57 25.85 16.94 -10.45
CA GLN A 57 26.27 18.30 -10.76
C GLN A 57 26.77 18.38 -12.21
N VAL A 58 25.84 18.36 -13.16
CA VAL A 58 26.15 18.41 -14.59
C VAL A 58 25.50 19.65 -15.22
N PRO A 59 26.22 20.38 -16.08
CA PRO A 59 25.63 21.52 -16.79
C PRO A 59 24.45 21.06 -17.66
N GLU A 60 23.32 21.75 -17.50
CA GLU A 60 22.19 21.65 -18.43
C GLU A 60 22.46 22.53 -19.65
N ASP A 61 22.08 22.04 -20.83
CA ASP A 61 22.14 22.82 -22.07
C ASP A 61 21.03 23.90 -22.12
N GLU A 62 21.01 24.67 -23.21
CA GLU A 62 20.02 25.75 -23.41
C GLU A 62 18.55 25.27 -23.46
N PHE A 63 18.33 23.96 -23.59
CA PHE A 63 17.01 23.32 -23.68
C PHE A 63 16.68 22.48 -22.44
N GLY A 64 17.55 22.47 -21.42
CA GLY A 64 17.38 21.72 -20.17
C GLY A 64 17.76 20.23 -20.25
N ALA A 65 18.57 19.82 -21.23
CA ALA A 65 19.13 18.47 -21.31
C ALA A 65 20.49 18.40 -20.60
N LYS A 66 20.75 17.28 -19.92
CA LYS A 66 22.00 17.05 -19.17
C LYS A 66 23.09 16.50 -20.10
N ASP A 67 24.28 17.11 -20.09
CA ASP A 67 25.41 16.64 -20.91
C ASP A 67 26.41 15.77 -20.12
N TYR A 68 26.33 14.44 -20.30
CA TYR A 68 27.23 13.47 -19.66
C TYR A 68 28.50 13.14 -20.45
N ARG A 69 28.76 13.79 -21.59
CA ARG A 69 29.88 13.42 -22.48
C ARG A 69 31.26 13.53 -21.84
N SER A 70 31.45 14.46 -20.90
CA SER A 70 32.71 14.65 -20.19
C SER A 70 33.01 13.58 -19.14
N GLN A 71 31.98 12.91 -18.61
CA GLN A 71 32.11 11.89 -17.56
C GLN A 71 32.02 10.46 -18.12
N MET A 72 31.42 10.29 -19.30
CA MET A 72 31.19 9.00 -19.94
C MET A 72 32.06 8.85 -21.20
N GLU A 73 33.32 8.45 -21.01
CA GLU A 73 34.22 8.15 -22.14
C GLU A 73 33.81 6.86 -22.86
N LEU A 74 33.70 6.91 -24.19
CA LEU A 74 33.28 5.78 -25.00
C LEU A 74 34.44 4.80 -25.23
N LYS A 75 34.21 3.50 -25.00
CA LYS A 75 35.21 2.46 -25.27
C LYS A 75 35.29 2.15 -26.76
N SER A 76 36.44 1.60 -27.20
CA SER A 76 36.64 1.10 -28.57
C SER A 76 35.62 0.02 -28.95
N ASP A 77 35.28 -0.85 -28.00
CA ASP A 77 34.41 -2.02 -28.24
C ASP A 77 32.93 -1.71 -27.94
N ASN A 78 32.49 -0.48 -28.18
CA ASN A 78 31.13 -0.05 -27.84
C ASN A 78 30.04 -0.84 -28.57
N ALA A 79 30.31 -1.38 -29.76
CA ALA A 79 29.30 -2.07 -30.57
C ALA A 79 28.90 -3.44 -30.00
N SER A 80 29.78 -4.11 -29.24
CA SER A 80 29.53 -5.45 -28.70
C SER A 80 28.96 -5.45 -27.27
N ARG A 81 28.81 -4.27 -26.66
CA ARG A 81 28.42 -4.10 -25.25
C ARG A 81 27.01 -3.51 -25.16
N PRO A 82 26.09 -4.03 -24.33
CA PRO A 82 24.69 -3.61 -24.39
C PRO A 82 24.29 -2.46 -23.43
N LEU A 83 25.18 -2.02 -22.52
CA LEU A 83 24.81 -1.10 -21.43
C LEU A 83 25.34 0.33 -21.58
N TRP A 84 24.53 1.30 -21.17
CA TRP A 84 24.94 2.67 -20.88
C TRP A 84 24.71 2.95 -19.40
N VAL A 85 25.75 3.35 -18.66
CA VAL A 85 25.65 3.64 -17.22
C VAL A 85 25.84 5.13 -17.01
N ALA A 86 24.74 5.82 -16.67
CA ALA A 86 24.76 7.25 -16.41
C ALA A 86 25.24 7.55 -14.96
N PRO A 87 25.90 8.70 -14.74
CA PRO A 87 26.39 9.10 -13.41
C PRO A 87 25.29 9.25 -12.35
N ASN A 88 24.06 9.53 -12.80
CA ASN A 88 22.87 9.68 -11.96
C ASN A 88 22.24 8.35 -11.51
N GLY A 89 22.86 7.20 -11.83
CA GLY A 89 22.40 5.86 -11.43
C GLY A 89 21.44 5.20 -12.42
N HIS A 90 21.09 5.86 -13.53
CA HIS A 90 20.29 5.24 -14.59
C HIS A 90 21.15 4.35 -15.48
N ILE A 91 20.61 3.20 -15.86
CA ILE A 91 21.24 2.23 -16.75
C ILE A 91 20.31 1.95 -17.92
N PHE A 92 20.78 2.17 -19.14
CA PHE A 92 20.06 1.79 -20.36
C PHE A 92 20.61 0.49 -20.91
N LEU A 93 19.73 -0.46 -21.21
CA LEU A 93 20.04 -1.78 -21.75
C LEU A 93 19.43 -1.94 -23.15
N GLU A 94 20.26 -2.29 -24.13
CA GLU A 94 19.83 -2.59 -25.49
C GLU A 94 19.29 -4.03 -25.61
N ALA A 95 17.98 -4.18 -25.87
CA ALA A 95 17.30 -5.48 -25.91
C ALA A 95 17.56 -6.29 -27.19
N PHE A 96 18.08 -5.65 -28.23
CA PHE A 96 18.42 -6.28 -29.51
C PHE A 96 19.86 -6.84 -29.56
N SER A 97 20.66 -6.64 -28.51
CA SER A 97 22.02 -7.18 -28.43
C SER A 97 22.02 -8.71 -28.23
N PRO A 98 22.95 -9.47 -28.81
CA PRO A 98 23.07 -10.91 -28.58
C PRO A 98 23.37 -11.25 -27.11
N VAL A 99 24.00 -10.33 -26.37
CA VAL A 99 24.34 -10.49 -24.93
C VAL A 99 23.18 -10.04 -24.01
N TYR A 100 22.02 -9.67 -24.58
CA TYR A 100 20.88 -9.17 -23.83
C TYR A 100 20.47 -10.08 -22.67
N LYS A 101 20.38 -11.40 -22.89
CA LYS A 101 19.88 -12.33 -21.84
C LYS A 101 20.73 -12.28 -20.57
N HIS A 102 22.05 -12.30 -20.73
CA HIS A 102 22.99 -12.23 -19.60
C HIS A 102 22.93 -10.87 -18.91
N ALA A 103 22.95 -9.78 -19.69
CA ALA A 103 22.86 -8.43 -19.14
C ALA A 103 21.52 -8.17 -18.44
N HIS A 104 20.43 -8.72 -18.97
CA HIS A 104 19.09 -8.62 -18.39
C HIS A 104 19.00 -9.34 -17.05
N ASP A 105 19.49 -10.60 -16.98
CA ASP A 105 19.48 -11.38 -15.75
C ASP A 105 20.34 -10.75 -14.66
N PHE A 106 21.49 -10.18 -15.05
CA PHE A 106 22.35 -9.41 -14.16
C PHE A 106 21.64 -8.15 -13.63
N LEU A 107 21.06 -7.32 -14.52
CA LEU A 107 20.36 -6.11 -14.10
C LEU A 107 19.12 -6.37 -13.23
N ILE A 108 18.40 -7.48 -13.44
CA ILE A 108 17.29 -7.87 -12.55
C ILE A 108 17.79 -8.11 -11.11
N ALA A 109 19.02 -8.58 -10.94
CA ALA A 109 19.58 -8.83 -9.62
C ALA A 109 20.06 -7.54 -8.94
N ILE A 110 20.62 -6.59 -9.70
CA ILE A 110 21.32 -5.43 -9.14
C ILE A 110 20.57 -4.10 -9.20
N ALA A 111 19.52 -3.99 -10.04
CA ALA A 111 18.86 -2.72 -10.33
C ALA A 111 17.32 -2.86 -10.37
N GLU A 112 16.63 -1.74 -10.18
CA GLU A 112 15.18 -1.67 -10.32
C GLU A 112 14.79 -1.22 -11.73
N PRO A 113 13.84 -1.91 -12.41
CA PRO A 113 13.38 -1.47 -13.73
C PRO A 113 12.50 -0.22 -13.60
N VAL A 114 12.76 0.78 -14.45
CA VAL A 114 11.97 2.01 -14.57
C VAL A 114 11.01 1.89 -15.75
N CYS A 115 11.56 1.58 -16.93
CA CYS A 115 10.81 1.42 -18.18
C CYS A 115 11.31 0.18 -18.94
N ARG A 116 10.40 -0.59 -19.54
CA ARG A 116 10.73 -1.76 -20.38
C ARG A 116 9.98 -1.73 -21.71
N PRO A 117 10.32 -0.79 -22.63
CA PRO A 117 9.80 -0.81 -24.00
C PRO A 117 10.50 -1.91 -24.82
N GLN A 118 10.09 -2.11 -26.07
CA GLN A 118 10.57 -3.24 -26.88
C GLN A 118 12.07 -3.22 -27.22
N LEU A 119 12.70 -2.05 -27.29
CA LEU A 119 14.06 -1.89 -27.84
C LEU A 119 15.12 -1.56 -26.78
N ILE A 120 14.86 -0.59 -25.89
CA ILE A 120 15.84 -0.10 -24.92
C ILE A 120 15.18 -0.06 -23.54
N HIS A 121 15.67 -0.87 -22.62
CA HIS A 121 15.17 -0.90 -21.25
C HIS A 121 15.91 0.13 -20.40
N GLU A 122 15.22 0.71 -19.44
CA GLU A 122 15.75 1.67 -18.47
C GLU A 122 15.65 1.07 -17.07
N TYR A 123 16.77 1.03 -16.37
CA TYR A 123 16.93 0.56 -15.01
C TYR A 123 17.54 1.67 -14.15
N LYS A 124 17.31 1.60 -12.85
CA LYS A 124 17.89 2.53 -11.87
C LYS A 124 18.57 1.75 -10.76
N LEU A 125 19.82 2.10 -10.48
CA LEU A 125 20.53 1.64 -9.29
C LEU A 125 20.02 2.38 -8.07
N THR A 126 19.53 1.62 -7.10
CA THR A 126 19.12 2.12 -5.79
C THR A 126 19.89 1.38 -4.71
N ALA A 127 20.11 2.00 -3.55
CA ALA A 127 20.74 1.33 -2.41
C ALA A 127 20.01 0.02 -2.06
N TYR A 128 18.67 0.02 -2.09
CA TYR A 128 17.84 -1.16 -1.84
C TYR A 128 18.03 -2.29 -2.85
N SER A 129 18.20 -1.96 -4.13
CA SER A 129 18.48 -2.97 -5.17
C SER A 129 19.86 -3.61 -4.98
N LEU A 130 20.87 -2.83 -4.56
CA LEU A 130 22.20 -3.34 -4.26
C LEU A 130 22.22 -4.19 -2.99
N TYR A 131 21.45 -3.80 -1.97
CA TYR A 131 21.21 -4.61 -0.78
C TYR A 131 20.60 -5.97 -1.13
N ALA A 132 19.60 -5.97 -2.03
CA ALA A 132 19.02 -7.20 -2.54
C ALA A 132 20.06 -8.06 -3.27
N ALA A 133 20.90 -7.46 -4.11
CA ALA A 133 21.97 -8.17 -4.83
C ALA A 133 22.96 -8.88 -3.88
N VAL A 134 23.45 -8.17 -2.86
CA VAL A 134 24.37 -8.77 -1.86
C VAL A 134 23.65 -9.85 -1.06
N SER A 135 22.36 -9.66 -0.75
CA SER A 135 21.57 -10.71 -0.09
C SER A 135 21.48 -11.98 -0.93
N VAL A 136 21.50 -11.87 -2.27
CA VAL A 136 21.48 -13.03 -3.17
C VAL A 136 22.78 -13.83 -3.10
N GLY A 137 23.91 -13.15 -2.85
CA GLY A 137 25.25 -13.75 -2.79
C GLY A 137 26.29 -13.01 -3.62
N LEU A 138 25.89 -12.00 -4.40
CA LEU A 138 26.81 -11.28 -5.30
C LEU A 138 27.82 -10.44 -4.51
N GLN A 139 29.11 -10.63 -4.80
CA GLN A 139 30.18 -9.85 -4.18
C GLN A 139 30.29 -8.46 -4.80
N THR A 140 30.90 -7.53 -4.06
CA THR A 140 31.06 -6.13 -4.49
C THR A 140 31.91 -6.01 -5.75
N ASN A 141 32.99 -6.78 -5.82
CA ASN A 141 33.93 -6.72 -6.94
C ASN A 141 33.29 -7.26 -8.21
N ASP A 142 32.54 -8.36 -8.12
CA ASP A 142 31.84 -8.97 -9.25
C ASP A 142 30.87 -7.98 -9.89
N ILE A 143 30.06 -7.28 -9.08
CA ILE A 143 29.10 -6.30 -9.59
C ILE A 143 29.82 -5.20 -10.40
N ILE A 144 30.94 -4.67 -9.90
CA ILE A 144 31.70 -3.62 -10.56
C ILE A 144 32.34 -4.15 -11.85
N GLU A 145 32.94 -5.34 -11.78
CA GLU A 145 33.59 -5.97 -12.93
C GLU A 145 32.59 -6.27 -14.06
N TYR A 146 31.43 -6.85 -13.73
CA TYR A 146 30.37 -7.10 -14.71
C TYR A 146 29.84 -5.81 -15.34
N LEU A 147 29.64 -4.76 -14.55
CA LEU A 147 29.24 -3.46 -15.09
C LEU A 147 30.29 -2.92 -16.07
N GLN A 148 31.58 -3.01 -15.73
CA GLN A 148 32.66 -2.60 -16.62
C GLN A 148 32.77 -3.46 -17.88
N ARG A 149 32.50 -4.77 -17.78
CA ARG A 149 32.49 -5.71 -18.92
C ARG A 149 31.30 -5.45 -19.85
N LEU A 150 30.13 -5.12 -19.32
CA LEU A 150 28.91 -4.92 -20.11
C LEU A 150 28.67 -3.47 -20.57
N SER A 151 29.38 -2.48 -20.01
CA SER A 151 29.19 -1.06 -20.35
C SER A 151 29.93 -0.60 -21.61
N LYS A 152 29.22 0.11 -22.49
CA LYS A 152 29.77 0.81 -23.67
C LYS A 152 30.73 1.93 -23.30
N CYS A 153 30.42 2.65 -22.22
CA CYS A 153 31.25 3.73 -21.70
C CYS A 153 32.05 3.29 -20.48
N ALA A 154 33.08 4.04 -20.11
CA ALA A 154 33.72 3.92 -18.80
C ALA A 154 32.67 4.12 -17.69
N VAL A 155 32.70 3.29 -16.65
CA VAL A 155 31.77 3.42 -15.52
C VAL A 155 32.22 4.63 -14.70
N PRO A 156 31.34 5.61 -14.43
CA PRO A 156 31.69 6.79 -13.64
C PRO A 156 32.18 6.43 -12.24
N ALA A 157 33.19 7.15 -11.74
CA ALA A 157 33.79 6.89 -10.42
C ALA A 157 32.76 6.97 -9.27
N GLY A 158 31.83 7.94 -9.33
CA GLY A 158 30.77 8.10 -8.33
C GLY A 158 29.87 6.87 -8.20
N ILE A 159 29.59 6.14 -9.29
CA ILE A 159 28.80 4.90 -9.25
C ILE A 159 29.60 3.77 -8.59
N MET A 160 30.90 3.67 -8.86
CA MET A 160 31.74 2.65 -8.23
C MET A 160 31.88 2.89 -6.71
N GLU A 161 32.01 4.15 -6.29
CA GLU A 161 32.03 4.53 -4.87
C GLU A 161 30.69 4.24 -4.20
N PHE A 162 29.59 4.59 -4.85
CA PHE A 162 28.24 4.30 -4.39
C PHE A 162 28.00 2.80 -4.18
N ILE A 163 28.40 1.96 -5.14
CA ILE A 163 28.27 0.51 -5.03
C ILE A 163 29.07 0.00 -3.82
N LYS A 164 30.35 0.38 -3.69
CA LYS A 164 31.20 -0.04 -2.56
C LYS A 164 30.63 0.37 -1.20
N LEU A 165 30.09 1.59 -1.11
CA LEU A 165 29.49 2.09 0.12
C LEU A 165 28.28 1.24 0.54
N CYS A 166 27.39 0.92 -0.40
CA CYS A 166 26.19 0.15 -0.09
C CYS A 166 26.47 -1.34 0.18
N THR A 167 27.41 -1.96 -0.52
CA THR A 167 27.59 -3.42 -0.45
C THR A 167 28.47 -3.86 0.72
N LEU A 168 29.47 -3.08 1.12
CA LEU A 168 30.41 -3.47 2.17
C LEU A 168 29.80 -3.52 3.58
N SER A 169 28.74 -2.76 3.83
CA SER A 169 28.07 -2.74 5.13
C SER A 169 26.93 -3.75 5.23
N TYR A 170 26.42 -4.23 4.08
CA TYR A 170 25.27 -5.11 3.99
C TYR A 170 25.58 -6.58 4.32
N GLY A 171 24.59 -7.32 4.84
CA GLY A 171 24.69 -8.78 5.08
C GLY A 171 25.51 -9.19 6.31
N LYS A 172 26.13 -8.23 7.00
CA LYS A 172 26.99 -8.49 8.18
C LYS A 172 26.20 -8.78 9.46
N VAL A 173 24.94 -8.33 9.54
CA VAL A 173 24.12 -8.42 10.75
C VAL A 173 22.78 -9.09 10.42
N LYS A 174 22.43 -10.11 11.19
CA LYS A 174 21.21 -10.93 11.02
C LYS A 174 20.30 -10.76 12.21
N LEU A 175 18.99 -10.69 11.96
CA LEU A 175 17.96 -10.73 12.99
C LEU A 175 17.31 -12.11 12.96
N VAL A 176 17.49 -12.88 14.03
CA VAL A 176 17.01 -14.25 14.15
C VAL A 176 16.02 -14.35 15.31
N LEU A 177 14.89 -14.99 15.08
CA LEU A 177 13.92 -15.32 16.13
C LEU A 177 14.19 -16.76 16.61
N LYS A 178 14.45 -16.94 17.90
CA LYS A 178 14.61 -18.26 18.55
C LYS A 178 13.84 -18.28 19.86
N GLN A 179 12.96 -19.26 20.09
CA GLN A 179 12.19 -19.40 21.34
C GLN A 179 11.44 -18.11 21.75
N ASN A 180 10.82 -17.46 20.79
CA ASN A 180 10.07 -16.22 20.93
C ASN A 180 10.93 -15.04 21.43
N ARG A 181 12.24 -15.12 21.20
CA ARG A 181 13.23 -14.09 21.52
C ARG A 181 13.93 -13.66 20.26
N TYR A 182 14.00 -12.35 20.06
CA TYR A 182 14.72 -11.76 18.94
C TYR A 182 16.18 -11.59 19.30
N LEU A 183 17.05 -12.17 18.48
CA LEU A 183 18.50 -12.16 18.62
C LEU A 183 19.11 -11.45 17.42
N VAL A 184 20.04 -10.54 17.69
CA VAL A 184 20.87 -9.92 16.65
C VAL A 184 22.19 -10.68 16.60
N GLU A 185 22.44 -11.39 15.50
CA GLU A 185 23.61 -12.24 15.30
C GLU A 185 24.53 -11.66 14.22
N SER A 186 25.85 -11.76 14.40
CA SER A 186 26.84 -11.37 13.40
C SER A 186 28.03 -12.32 13.40
N LYS A 187 28.56 -12.65 12.20
CA LYS A 187 29.86 -13.32 12.05
C LYS A 187 31.03 -12.38 12.39
N HIS A 188 30.83 -11.06 12.31
CA HIS A 188 31.85 -10.03 12.52
C HIS A 188 31.67 -9.33 13.87
N VAL A 189 32.56 -9.63 14.81
CA VAL A 189 32.54 -9.07 16.18
C VAL A 189 32.67 -7.55 16.18
N GLU A 190 33.48 -6.97 15.28
CA GLU A 190 33.70 -5.52 15.17
C GLU A 190 32.40 -4.74 14.88
N VAL A 191 31.54 -5.30 14.02
CA VAL A 191 30.26 -4.69 13.66
C VAL A 191 29.31 -4.72 14.85
N LEU A 192 29.27 -5.84 15.59
CA LEU A 192 28.44 -5.97 16.77
C LEU A 192 28.89 -5.02 17.88
N GLN A 193 30.20 -4.85 18.08
CA GLN A 193 30.74 -3.86 19.02
C GLN A 193 30.38 -2.44 18.61
N LYS A 194 30.43 -2.11 17.31
CA LYS A 194 30.00 -0.80 16.80
C LYS A 194 28.52 -0.56 17.06
N LEU A 195 27.66 -1.56 16.85
CA LEU A 195 26.23 -1.48 17.16
C LEU A 195 25.95 -1.31 18.66
N LEU A 196 26.67 -2.03 19.52
CA LEU A 196 26.50 -1.95 20.97
C LEU A 196 26.99 -0.63 21.59
N ARG A 197 27.84 0.14 20.89
CA ARG A 197 28.24 1.49 21.29
C ARG A 197 27.13 2.53 21.06
N ASP A 198 26.15 2.24 20.22
CA ASP A 198 25.06 3.16 19.94
C ASP A 198 24.04 3.19 21.10
N PRO A 199 23.68 4.38 21.62
CA PRO A 199 22.81 4.49 22.80
C PRO A 199 21.39 3.99 22.54
N VAL A 200 20.87 4.10 21.31
CA VAL A 200 19.51 3.66 20.97
C VAL A 200 19.46 2.14 20.93
N VAL A 201 20.46 1.50 20.31
CA VAL A 201 20.59 0.03 20.29
C VAL A 201 20.73 -0.51 21.72
N GLN A 202 21.51 0.18 22.56
CA GLN A 202 21.70 -0.22 23.96
C GLN A 202 20.40 -0.16 24.80
N GLN A 203 19.50 0.79 24.51
CA GLN A 203 18.18 0.91 25.15
C GLN A 203 17.17 -0.15 24.68
N CYS A 204 17.39 -0.74 23.51
CA CYS A 204 16.56 -1.81 22.95
C CYS A 204 17.01 -3.21 23.40
N ARG A 205 18.23 -3.34 23.91
CA ARG A 205 18.78 -4.60 24.42
C ARG A 205 18.12 -5.02 25.73
N LEU A 206 17.70 -6.28 25.80
CA LEU A 206 17.33 -6.91 27.07
C LEU A 206 18.62 -7.36 27.77
N ARG A 207 18.87 -6.85 28.97
CA ARG A 207 19.96 -7.33 29.84
C ARG A 207 19.38 -8.35 30.81
N ARG A 208 19.93 -9.55 30.86
CA ARG A 208 19.65 -10.50 31.94
C ARG A 208 20.77 -10.42 32.97
N ASP A 209 20.42 -10.55 34.25
CA ASP A 209 21.41 -10.70 35.32
C ASP A 209 22.23 -11.97 35.05
N GLY A 210 23.48 -11.81 34.63
CA GLY A 210 24.41 -12.89 34.26
C GLY A 210 25.21 -12.69 32.96
N ASP A 211 24.86 -11.72 32.11
CA ASP A 211 25.52 -11.51 30.80
C ASP A 211 26.91 -10.84 30.87
N ASP A 212 27.33 -10.37 32.05
CA ASP A 212 28.61 -9.64 32.21
C ASP A 212 29.86 -10.56 32.11
N GLU A 213 29.71 -11.89 32.20
CA GLU A 213 30.85 -12.82 32.04
C GLU A 213 31.19 -13.12 30.57
N LEU A 214 30.23 -13.02 29.63
CA LEU A 214 30.48 -13.35 28.21
C LEU A 214 31.25 -12.24 27.46
N MET A 215 31.12 -10.99 27.93
CA MET A 215 31.74 -9.82 27.29
C MET A 215 33.22 -9.64 27.63
N SER A 216 33.72 -10.26 28.71
CA SER A 216 35.10 -10.11 29.17
C SER A 216 36.08 -11.14 28.59
N SER A 217 35.57 -12.22 27.98
CA SER A 217 36.39 -13.34 27.48
C SER A 217 36.79 -13.25 26.00
N VAL A 218 36.30 -12.26 25.25
CA VAL A 218 36.55 -12.12 23.79
C VAL A 218 37.37 -10.88 23.46
N LEU A 219 38.53 -10.73 24.12
CA LEU A 219 39.58 -9.79 23.73
C LEU A 219 40.70 -10.57 23.02
N PRO A 220 40.81 -10.55 21.67
CA PRO A 220 42.00 -11.08 21.02
C PRO A 220 43.16 -10.08 21.15
N ASN A 221 44.26 -10.56 21.73
CA ASN A 221 45.57 -9.92 21.73
C ASN A 221 46.12 -9.83 20.29
N LYS A 222 46.57 -8.62 19.91
CA LYS A 222 47.49 -8.22 18.81
C LYS A 222 47.65 -9.15 17.58
N PRO A 223 47.46 -8.65 16.34
CA PRO A 223 47.89 -9.36 15.14
C PRO A 223 49.41 -9.25 14.96
N THR A 224 50.07 -10.41 14.86
CA THR A 224 51.42 -10.56 14.31
C THR A 224 51.36 -10.59 12.79
N THR A 225 52.15 -9.72 12.16
CA THR A 225 52.37 -9.58 10.72
C THR A 225 52.97 -10.84 10.11
N ALA A 226 52.31 -11.40 9.08
CA ALA A 226 52.92 -12.32 8.13
C ALA A 226 52.46 -11.94 6.71
N THR A 227 53.37 -11.32 5.96
CA THR A 227 53.23 -10.99 4.54
C THR A 227 53.42 -12.24 3.68
N THR A 228 52.40 -12.61 2.90
CA THR A 228 52.55 -13.44 1.70
C THR A 228 51.83 -12.73 0.54
N LYS A 229 52.59 -12.43 -0.52
CA LYS A 229 52.07 -11.92 -1.79
C LYS A 229 51.67 -13.11 -2.68
N PRO A 230 50.56 -13.04 -3.42
CA PRO A 230 50.42 -13.75 -4.68
C PRO A 230 50.72 -12.80 -5.84
N ASP A 231 51.63 -13.21 -6.72
CA ASP A 231 51.81 -12.64 -8.05
C ASP A 231 50.68 -13.14 -8.96
N GLU A 232 49.92 -12.22 -9.58
CA GLU A 232 49.06 -12.55 -10.74
C GLU A 232 49.41 -11.64 -11.92
N LYS A 233 49.76 -12.29 -13.05
CA LYS A 233 49.85 -11.67 -14.37
C LYS A 233 48.47 -11.77 -15.04
N PRO A 234 48.02 -10.76 -15.80
CA PRO A 234 46.76 -10.83 -16.54
C PRO A 234 46.92 -11.69 -17.80
N PRO A 235 45.94 -12.53 -18.17
CA PRO A 235 45.90 -13.13 -19.49
C PRO A 235 45.35 -12.12 -20.51
N ALA A 236 46.01 -12.09 -21.67
CA ALA A 236 45.65 -11.27 -22.81
C ALA A 236 44.69 -12.02 -23.75
N ASN A 237 43.80 -11.25 -24.37
CA ASN A 237 43.11 -11.47 -25.65
C ASN A 237 42.40 -12.82 -25.88
N GLY A 238 41.08 -12.82 -25.70
CA GLY A 238 40.15 -13.83 -26.20
C GLY A 238 38.74 -13.26 -26.38
N SER A 239 38.02 -13.68 -27.42
CA SER A 239 36.73 -13.10 -27.85
C SER A 239 35.62 -13.18 -26.79
N VAL A 240 35.06 -12.01 -26.50
CA VAL A 240 34.04 -11.68 -25.47
C VAL A 240 32.83 -12.64 -25.33
N PRO A 241 32.31 -13.33 -26.37
CA PRO A 241 31.09 -14.14 -26.20
C PRO A 241 31.23 -15.44 -25.40
N GLU A 242 32.34 -16.19 -25.52
CA GLU A 242 32.47 -17.53 -24.89
C GLU A 242 32.92 -17.46 -23.42
N ASP A 243 33.76 -16.48 -23.10
CA ASP A 243 34.33 -16.24 -21.77
C ASP A 243 33.26 -15.87 -20.74
N ILE A 244 32.22 -15.14 -21.17
CA ILE A 244 31.09 -14.73 -20.31
C ILE A 244 30.24 -15.94 -19.92
N SER A 245 29.94 -16.84 -20.87
CA SER A 245 29.16 -18.05 -20.60
C SER A 245 29.88 -19.03 -19.68
N GLN A 246 31.21 -19.16 -19.81
CA GLN A 246 32.01 -20.01 -18.93
C GLN A 246 32.11 -19.41 -17.52
N PHE A 247 32.25 -18.10 -17.41
CA PHE A 247 32.28 -17.40 -16.12
C PHE A 247 30.95 -17.53 -15.34
N TYR A 248 29.79 -17.47 -16.01
CA TYR A 248 28.49 -17.74 -15.36
C TYR A 248 28.35 -19.20 -14.91
N GLN A 249 28.85 -20.15 -15.70
CA GLN A 249 28.86 -21.56 -15.31
C GLN A 249 29.85 -21.87 -14.18
N GLN A 250 30.87 -21.04 -14.01
CA GLN A 250 31.79 -21.11 -12.86
C GLN A 250 31.18 -20.49 -11.62
N LEU A 251 30.49 -19.34 -11.70
CA LEU A 251 29.74 -18.79 -10.56
C LEU A 251 28.65 -19.75 -10.04
N ASP A 252 27.90 -20.38 -10.94
CA ASP A 252 26.91 -21.40 -10.56
C ASP A 252 27.56 -22.66 -9.92
N LYS A 253 28.87 -22.88 -10.10
CA LYS A 253 29.63 -24.00 -9.51
C LYS A 253 30.40 -23.62 -8.25
N ASP A 254 30.95 -22.41 -8.20
CA ASP A 254 31.65 -21.86 -7.03
C ASP A 254 30.65 -21.60 -5.88
N ASP A 255 29.38 -21.28 -6.21
CA ASP A 255 28.26 -21.26 -5.24
C ASP A 255 27.99 -22.65 -4.60
N ASP A 256 28.24 -23.75 -5.33
CA ASP A 256 28.10 -25.13 -4.83
C ASP A 256 29.37 -25.62 -4.09
N ASP A 257 30.57 -25.17 -4.48
CA ASP A 257 31.85 -25.62 -3.91
C ASP A 257 32.28 -24.85 -2.64
N GLU A 258 31.82 -23.61 -2.42
CA GLU A 258 31.99 -22.90 -1.13
C GLU A 258 31.20 -23.57 0.03
N GLU A 259 30.22 -24.43 -0.28
CA GLU A 259 29.39 -25.14 0.73
C GLU A 259 30.19 -26.11 1.61
N ALA A 260 31.35 -26.60 1.16
CA ALA A 260 32.12 -27.61 1.88
C ALA A 260 33.10 -27.05 2.94
N THR A 261 33.52 -25.79 2.81
CA THR A 261 34.62 -25.22 3.63
C THR A 261 34.15 -24.30 4.76
N ASP A 262 32.92 -23.81 4.74
CA ASP A 262 32.45 -22.75 5.67
C ASP A 262 31.86 -23.29 7.01
N ILE A 263 31.88 -24.61 7.22
CA ILE A 263 31.28 -25.27 8.40
C ILE A 263 32.23 -25.26 9.62
N THR A 264 33.53 -24.99 9.43
CA THR A 264 34.53 -25.05 10.51
C THR A 264 35.34 -23.76 10.62
N ALA A 265 34.75 -22.72 11.22
CA ALA A 265 35.38 -21.72 12.10
C ALA A 265 34.70 -20.34 11.95
N ASN A 266 33.72 -20.04 12.81
CA ASN A 266 33.46 -18.73 13.41
C ASN A 266 32.15 -18.80 14.21
N ALA A 267 32.23 -18.85 15.54
CA ALA A 267 31.06 -18.80 16.41
C ALA A 267 30.41 -17.42 16.28
N ALA A 268 29.18 -17.36 15.75
CA ALA A 268 28.42 -16.11 15.64
C ALA A 268 28.11 -15.57 17.04
N VAL A 269 28.38 -14.28 17.28
CA VAL A 269 28.10 -13.60 18.55
C VAL A 269 26.69 -12.99 18.46
N ALA A 270 25.90 -13.12 19.52
CA ALA A 270 24.50 -12.72 19.55
C ALA A 270 24.12 -11.92 20.82
N PHE A 271 23.15 -11.02 20.73
CA PHE A 271 22.49 -10.41 21.89
C PHE A 271 20.96 -10.34 21.73
N GLU A 272 20.22 -10.38 22.83
CA GLU A 272 18.75 -10.38 22.87
C GLU A 272 18.16 -8.96 22.83
N VAL A 273 17.06 -8.81 22.10
CA VAL A 273 16.37 -7.53 21.87
C VAL A 273 14.90 -7.63 22.26
N ASP A 274 14.37 -6.52 22.80
CA ASP A 274 12.97 -6.35 23.14
C ASP A 274 12.06 -6.40 21.90
N PRO A 275 11.03 -7.29 21.85
CA PRO A 275 10.11 -7.41 20.72
C PRO A 275 9.37 -6.10 20.37
N ASP A 276 9.02 -5.29 21.36
CA ASP A 276 8.25 -4.06 21.13
C ASP A 276 9.10 -2.96 20.47
N LYS A 277 10.44 -3.08 20.55
CA LYS A 277 11.40 -2.11 20.02
C LYS A 277 12.09 -2.57 18.74
N ILE A 278 11.62 -3.64 18.10
CA ILE A 278 12.21 -4.15 16.85
C ILE A 278 12.19 -3.09 15.73
N GLU A 279 11.10 -2.32 15.62
CA GLU A 279 11.03 -1.27 14.60
C GLU A 279 12.11 -0.20 14.83
N VAL A 280 12.33 0.18 16.10
CA VAL A 280 13.31 1.20 16.48
C VAL A 280 14.73 0.71 16.18
N ILE A 281 15.06 -0.53 16.55
CA ILE A 281 16.38 -1.09 16.26
C ILE A 281 16.61 -1.28 14.75
N GLN A 282 15.61 -1.76 14.01
CA GLN A 282 15.73 -1.91 12.56
C GLN A 282 15.96 -0.55 11.88
N LYS A 283 15.21 0.49 12.28
CA LYS A 283 15.38 1.85 11.75
C LYS A 283 16.77 2.40 12.10
N ARG A 284 17.21 2.23 13.34
CA ARG A 284 18.52 2.70 13.79
C ARG A 284 19.67 1.97 13.10
N CYS A 285 19.56 0.66 12.93
CA CYS A 285 20.54 -0.16 12.21
C CYS A 285 20.70 0.30 10.75
N ILE A 286 19.60 0.73 10.12
CA ILE A 286 19.62 1.32 8.77
C ILE A 286 20.32 2.69 8.76
N GLU A 287 20.03 3.56 9.73
CA GLU A 287 20.72 4.85 9.87
C GLU A 287 22.23 4.68 10.08
N LEU A 288 22.63 3.60 10.76
CA LEU A 288 24.04 3.21 10.97
C LEU A 288 24.64 2.45 9.78
N GLU A 289 23.90 2.30 8.68
CA GLU A 289 24.27 1.61 7.44
C GLU A 289 24.49 0.09 7.60
N TYR A 290 24.04 -0.51 8.69
CA TYR A 290 24.07 -1.96 8.94
C TYR A 290 22.64 -2.52 9.03
N PRO A 291 21.91 -2.61 7.91
CA PRO A 291 20.53 -3.13 7.92
C PRO A 291 20.48 -4.57 8.40
N LEU A 292 19.44 -4.88 9.19
CA LEU A 292 19.19 -6.22 9.72
C LEU A 292 18.56 -7.11 8.64
N LEU A 293 19.21 -8.22 8.32
CA LEU A 293 18.65 -9.22 7.42
C LEU A 293 17.83 -10.26 8.21
N ALA A 294 16.59 -10.49 7.77
CA ALA A 294 15.72 -11.53 8.33
C ALA A 294 15.78 -12.79 7.45
N GLU A 295 16.59 -13.77 7.89
CA GLU A 295 16.67 -15.10 7.29
C GLU A 295 16.11 -16.14 8.26
N TYR A 296 15.41 -17.13 7.72
CA TYR A 296 14.88 -18.26 8.48
C TYR A 296 15.48 -19.57 7.99
N ASP A 297 16.21 -20.24 8.88
CA ASP A 297 16.68 -21.59 8.66
C ASP A 297 15.60 -22.59 9.11
N PHE A 298 14.66 -22.85 8.20
CA PHE A 298 13.51 -23.72 8.48
C PHE A 298 13.87 -25.22 8.49
N ARG A 299 14.99 -25.61 7.87
CA ARG A 299 15.43 -27.01 7.79
C ARG A 299 16.03 -27.49 9.12
N ASN A 300 16.78 -26.60 9.78
CA ASN A 300 17.43 -26.90 11.06
C ASN A 300 16.56 -26.53 12.27
N ASP A 301 15.36 -25.98 12.06
CA ASP A 301 14.44 -25.66 13.14
C ASP A 301 13.70 -26.91 13.64
N VAL A 302 14.16 -27.44 14.76
CA VAL A 302 13.55 -28.59 15.47
C VAL A 302 12.49 -28.13 16.49
N VAL A 303 12.41 -26.83 16.78
CA VAL A 303 11.53 -26.28 17.82
C VAL A 303 10.10 -26.18 17.30
N ASN A 304 9.94 -25.62 16.10
CA ASN A 304 8.62 -25.48 15.49
C ASN A 304 8.19 -26.79 14.82
N PRO A 305 6.98 -27.30 15.10
CA PRO A 305 6.52 -28.57 14.53
C PRO A 305 6.28 -28.41 13.02
N ASP A 306 6.72 -29.42 12.27
CA ASP A 306 6.42 -29.55 10.85
C ASP A 306 4.95 -29.91 10.63
N ILE A 307 4.40 -29.41 9.53
CA ILE A 307 3.06 -29.74 9.06
C ILE A 307 3.19 -30.61 7.82
N ASN A 308 2.41 -31.69 7.79
CA ASN A 308 2.31 -32.59 6.63
C ASN A 308 1.54 -31.90 5.49
N ILE A 309 2.21 -31.02 4.76
CA ILE A 309 1.69 -30.36 3.58
C ILE A 309 2.71 -30.52 2.46
N ASP A 310 2.26 -31.11 1.36
CA ASP A 310 3.04 -31.25 0.14
C ASP A 310 2.28 -30.67 -1.05
N LEU A 311 3.04 -30.31 -2.07
CA LEU A 311 2.48 -29.90 -3.34
C LEU A 311 1.98 -31.14 -4.09
N LYS A 312 0.78 -31.07 -4.66
CA LYS A 312 0.23 -32.16 -5.48
C LYS A 312 1.07 -32.31 -6.76
N PRO A 313 1.25 -33.55 -7.27
CA PRO A 313 2.04 -33.78 -8.49
C PRO A 313 1.44 -33.15 -9.75
N THR A 314 0.15 -32.81 -9.74
CA THR A 314 -0.52 -32.08 -10.81
C THR A 314 -0.14 -30.60 -10.88
N ALA A 315 0.47 -30.06 -9.82
CA ALA A 315 0.85 -28.66 -9.69
C ALA A 315 2.25 -28.41 -10.27
N VAL A 316 2.33 -28.32 -11.60
CA VAL A 316 3.60 -27.99 -12.27
C VAL A 316 3.81 -26.47 -12.27
N LEU A 317 4.97 -26.04 -11.77
CA LEU A 317 5.38 -24.64 -11.74
C LEU A 317 5.88 -24.19 -13.11
N ARG A 318 5.63 -22.92 -13.43
CA ARG A 318 6.18 -22.28 -14.64
C ARG A 318 7.61 -21.79 -14.36
N PRO A 319 8.48 -21.64 -15.39
CA PRO A 319 9.90 -21.31 -15.18
C PRO A 319 10.13 -20.02 -14.37
N TYR A 320 9.35 -18.97 -14.61
CA TYR A 320 9.48 -17.71 -13.86
C TYR A 320 9.02 -17.83 -12.39
N GLN A 321 8.10 -18.74 -12.09
CA GLN A 321 7.66 -19.03 -10.72
C GLN A 321 8.76 -19.77 -9.96
N GLU A 322 9.39 -20.76 -10.62
CA GLU A 322 10.54 -21.46 -10.06
C GLU A 322 11.72 -20.49 -9.82
N LYS A 323 12.05 -19.63 -10.79
CA LYS A 323 13.08 -18.58 -10.63
C LYS A 323 12.77 -17.66 -9.45
N SER A 324 11.49 -17.30 -9.25
CA SER A 324 11.09 -16.46 -8.10
C SER A 324 11.28 -17.15 -6.75
N LEU A 325 10.97 -18.46 -6.68
CA LEU A 325 11.13 -19.26 -5.46
C LEU A 325 12.59 -19.56 -5.17
N ARG A 326 13.41 -19.83 -6.20
CA ARG A 326 14.87 -20.02 -6.06
C ARG A 326 15.54 -18.80 -5.44
N LYS A 327 15.11 -17.59 -5.81
CA LYS A 327 15.62 -16.36 -5.18
C LYS A 327 15.19 -16.18 -3.72
N MET A 328 14.02 -16.70 -3.35
CA MET A 328 13.53 -16.68 -1.97
C MET A 328 14.22 -17.74 -1.10
N PHE A 329 14.45 -18.92 -1.67
CA PHE A 329 15.08 -20.07 -1.04
C PHE A 329 16.52 -20.22 -1.57
N GLY A 330 17.45 -19.47 -1.00
CA GLY A 330 18.89 -19.58 -1.26
C GLY A 330 19.59 -20.28 -0.10
N ASN A 331 20.56 -21.14 -0.40
CA ASN A 331 21.48 -21.77 0.57
C ASN A 331 20.73 -22.53 1.69
N GLY A 332 19.60 -23.16 1.34
CA GLY A 332 18.75 -23.91 2.28
C GLY A 332 17.94 -23.08 3.27
N ARG A 333 17.96 -21.73 3.18
CA ARG A 333 17.25 -20.80 4.07
C ARG A 333 16.16 -20.04 3.34
N ALA A 334 15.12 -19.65 4.07
CA ALA A 334 14.05 -18.80 3.57
C ALA A 334 14.38 -17.33 3.87
N ARG A 335 14.41 -16.49 2.82
CA ARG A 335 14.62 -15.05 2.96
C ARG A 335 13.27 -14.31 2.98
N SER A 336 13.19 -13.28 3.82
CA SER A 336 12.04 -12.38 3.80
C SER A 336 12.15 -11.37 2.66
N GLY A 337 11.06 -11.13 1.95
CA GLY A 337 11.06 -10.16 0.85
C GLY A 337 9.79 -10.15 0.02
N VAL A 338 9.81 -9.33 -1.04
CA VAL A 338 8.64 -9.08 -1.89
C VAL A 338 8.86 -9.68 -3.28
N ILE A 339 7.89 -10.48 -3.73
CA ILE A 339 7.82 -11.05 -5.08
C ILE A 339 6.72 -10.33 -5.85
N VAL A 340 7.11 -9.73 -6.97
CA VAL A 340 6.22 -8.98 -7.86
C VAL A 340 5.87 -9.85 -9.07
N LEU A 341 4.62 -10.30 -9.10
CA LEU A 341 4.10 -11.12 -10.19
C LEU A 341 2.82 -10.49 -10.73
N PRO A 342 2.71 -10.31 -12.05
CA PRO A 342 1.51 -9.75 -12.66
C PRO A 342 0.25 -10.55 -12.31
N CYS A 343 -0.89 -9.86 -12.33
CA CYS A 343 -2.19 -10.53 -12.20
C CYS A 343 -2.32 -11.62 -13.28
N GLY A 344 -2.86 -12.79 -12.91
CA GLY A 344 -2.96 -13.94 -13.81
C GLY A 344 -1.69 -14.79 -13.95
N ALA A 345 -0.54 -14.35 -13.43
CA ALA A 345 0.72 -15.12 -13.50
C ALA A 345 0.87 -16.21 -12.42
N GLY A 346 -0.14 -16.42 -11.57
CA GLY A 346 -0.13 -17.47 -10.54
C GLY A 346 0.51 -17.06 -9.21
N LYS A 347 0.26 -15.83 -8.73
CA LYS A 347 0.68 -15.35 -7.40
C LYS A 347 0.35 -16.34 -6.28
N SER A 348 -0.89 -16.83 -6.25
CA SER A 348 -1.34 -17.75 -5.21
C SER A 348 -0.59 -19.09 -5.25
N LEU A 349 -0.24 -19.60 -6.44
CA LEU A 349 0.52 -20.85 -6.57
C LEU A 349 1.93 -20.72 -6.00
N VAL A 350 2.60 -19.58 -6.23
CA VAL A 350 3.91 -19.28 -5.62
C VAL A 350 3.81 -19.25 -4.09
N GLY A 351 2.78 -18.59 -3.54
CA GLY A 351 2.55 -18.58 -2.09
C GLY A 351 2.27 -19.98 -1.51
N VAL A 352 1.41 -20.78 -2.16
CA VAL A 352 1.14 -22.16 -1.75
C VAL A 352 2.42 -23.00 -1.79
N THR A 353 3.22 -22.85 -2.84
CA THR A 353 4.49 -23.58 -2.98
C THR A 353 5.50 -23.18 -1.91
N ALA A 354 5.60 -21.89 -1.58
CA ALA A 354 6.47 -21.42 -0.50
C ALA A 354 6.06 -22.03 0.86
N VAL A 355 4.76 -22.09 1.15
CA VAL A 355 4.24 -22.75 2.37
C VAL A 355 4.56 -24.25 2.37
N CYS A 356 4.37 -24.95 1.25
CA CYS A 356 4.69 -26.38 1.11
C CYS A 356 6.20 -26.65 1.22
N THR A 357 7.05 -25.69 0.84
CA THR A 357 8.51 -25.81 0.92
C THR A 357 9.01 -25.59 2.34
N VAL A 358 8.47 -24.60 3.06
CA VAL A 358 8.85 -24.30 4.44
C VAL A 358 8.33 -25.36 5.41
N ARG A 359 7.16 -25.96 5.15
CA ARG A 359 6.50 -27.00 5.98
C ARG A 359 6.26 -26.63 7.45
N LYS A 360 6.29 -25.33 7.79
CA LYS A 360 5.95 -24.81 9.12
C LYS A 360 4.59 -24.09 9.10
N ARG A 361 4.09 -23.73 10.28
CA ARG A 361 2.85 -22.95 10.43
C ARG A 361 2.87 -21.67 9.61
N ALA A 362 1.82 -21.48 8.82
CA ALA A 362 1.73 -20.38 7.88
C ALA A 362 0.50 -19.51 8.14
N LEU A 363 0.71 -18.19 8.11
CA LEU A 363 -0.35 -17.18 8.19
C LEU A 363 -0.48 -16.49 6.84
N VAL A 364 -1.67 -16.50 6.26
CA VAL A 364 -1.97 -15.81 5.01
C VAL A 364 -2.89 -14.62 5.29
N LEU A 365 -2.43 -13.43 4.92
CA LEU A 365 -3.12 -12.17 5.14
C LEU A 365 -3.65 -11.60 3.84
N CYS A 366 -4.95 -11.36 3.82
CA CYS A 366 -5.70 -10.93 2.66
C CYS A 366 -6.38 -9.56 2.88
N ASN A 367 -6.72 -8.88 1.79
CA ASN A 367 -7.45 -7.62 1.86
C ASN A 367 -8.93 -7.79 2.20
N SER A 368 -9.60 -8.78 1.59
CA SER A 368 -11.04 -8.99 1.70
C SER A 368 -11.36 -10.43 2.10
N GLY A 369 -12.56 -10.65 2.65
CA GLY A 369 -13.05 -11.99 2.98
C GLY A 369 -13.19 -12.89 1.75
N VAL A 370 -13.36 -12.32 0.55
CA VAL A 370 -13.43 -13.10 -0.69
C VAL A 370 -12.05 -13.60 -1.12
N SER A 371 -11.00 -12.79 -0.95
CA SER A 371 -9.63 -13.26 -1.13
C SER A 371 -9.29 -14.41 -0.17
N VAL A 372 -9.80 -14.39 1.08
CA VAL A 372 -9.62 -15.49 2.03
C VAL A 372 -10.18 -16.81 1.48
N GLU A 373 -11.39 -16.78 0.89
CA GLU A 373 -11.99 -17.97 0.30
C GLU A 373 -11.25 -18.44 -0.96
N GLN A 374 -10.77 -17.51 -1.78
CA GLN A 374 -9.93 -17.83 -2.95
C GLN A 374 -8.64 -18.54 -2.51
N TRP A 375 -7.93 -18.00 -1.52
CA TRP A 375 -6.72 -18.62 -1.00
C TRP A 375 -7.00 -20.01 -0.44
N LYS A 376 -8.08 -20.20 0.32
CA LYS A 376 -8.52 -21.52 0.80
C LYS A 376 -8.71 -22.50 -0.36
N GLN A 377 -9.40 -22.09 -1.42
CA GLN A 377 -9.59 -22.93 -2.61
C GLN A 377 -8.26 -23.26 -3.30
N GLN A 378 -7.34 -22.29 -3.42
CA GLN A 378 -6.03 -22.53 -4.03
C GLN A 378 -5.19 -23.53 -3.22
N PHE A 379 -5.19 -23.44 -1.89
CA PHE A 379 -4.55 -24.45 -1.05
C PHE A 379 -5.15 -25.84 -1.31
N LYS A 380 -6.47 -25.97 -1.27
CA LYS A 380 -7.12 -27.27 -1.56
C LYS A 380 -6.81 -27.82 -2.95
N CYS A 381 -6.77 -26.96 -3.97
CA CYS A 381 -6.52 -27.37 -5.34
C CYS A 381 -5.08 -27.86 -5.54
N TRP A 382 -4.10 -27.14 -5.02
CA TRP A 382 -2.68 -27.35 -5.35
C TRP A 382 -1.87 -28.08 -4.28
N SER A 383 -2.30 -28.05 -3.02
CA SER A 383 -1.64 -28.80 -1.93
C SER A 383 -2.45 -30.01 -1.47
N THR A 384 -1.82 -30.87 -0.70
CA THR A 384 -2.42 -32.03 -0.01
C THR A 384 -3.09 -31.67 1.31
N ALA A 385 -3.19 -30.38 1.65
CA ALA A 385 -3.74 -29.95 2.93
C ALA A 385 -5.24 -30.26 3.07
N ASP A 386 -5.62 -30.85 4.19
CA ASP A 386 -7.01 -31.15 4.53
C ASP A 386 -7.78 -29.90 5.00
N ASP A 387 -9.10 -29.96 4.88
CA ASP A 387 -10.02 -28.91 5.33
C ASP A 387 -9.89 -28.59 6.83
N SER A 388 -9.47 -29.55 7.64
CA SER A 388 -9.25 -29.39 9.08
C SER A 388 -7.95 -28.64 9.40
N THR A 389 -6.96 -28.71 8.52
CA THR A 389 -5.68 -28.01 8.68
C THR A 389 -5.77 -26.53 8.33
N ILE A 390 -6.70 -26.17 7.43
CA ILE A 390 -6.90 -24.80 6.93
C ILE A 390 -8.01 -24.11 7.72
N CYS A 391 -7.64 -23.12 8.53
CA CYS A 391 -8.58 -22.30 9.29
C CYS A 391 -8.82 -20.95 8.60
N ARG A 392 -10.09 -20.54 8.47
CA ARG A 392 -10.45 -19.16 8.08
C ARG A 392 -10.81 -18.35 9.31
N PHE A 393 -10.29 -17.14 9.37
CA PHE A 393 -10.64 -16.17 10.39
C PHE A 393 -11.11 -14.87 9.75
N THR A 394 -12.44 -14.75 9.62
CA THR A 394 -13.13 -13.56 9.08
C THR A 394 -14.25 -13.13 10.02
N SER A 395 -14.91 -12.01 9.74
CA SER A 395 -16.08 -11.55 10.50
C SER A 395 -17.26 -12.52 10.41
N GLU A 396 -17.47 -13.13 9.24
CA GLU A 396 -18.63 -13.99 8.93
C GLU A 396 -18.36 -15.48 9.20
N ALA A 397 -17.17 -15.96 8.84
CA ALA A 397 -16.75 -17.35 9.06
C ALA A 397 -15.64 -17.41 10.11
N LYS A 398 -15.94 -18.09 11.23
CA LYS A 398 -15.01 -18.35 12.32
C LYS A 398 -14.83 -19.85 12.48
N ASP A 399 -13.92 -20.41 11.69
CA ASP A 399 -13.51 -21.80 11.87
C ASP A 399 -12.69 -21.89 13.20
N LYS A 400 -12.77 -23.01 13.92
CA LYS A 400 -12.06 -23.14 15.21
C LYS A 400 -10.54 -23.30 14.95
N PRO A 401 -9.67 -22.50 15.58
CA PRO A 401 -8.23 -22.52 15.28
C PRO A 401 -7.46 -23.67 15.96
N MET A 402 -8.07 -24.44 16.86
CA MET A 402 -7.36 -25.47 17.63
C MET A 402 -6.88 -26.62 16.71
N GLY A 403 -5.57 -26.62 16.41
CA GLY A 403 -4.92 -27.63 15.56
C GLY A 403 -4.70 -27.20 14.10
N ALA A 404 -5.04 -25.96 13.74
CA ALA A 404 -4.83 -25.47 12.38
C ALA A 404 -3.33 -25.25 12.08
N GLY A 405 -2.88 -25.78 10.95
CA GLY A 405 -1.52 -25.58 10.44
C GLY A 405 -1.41 -24.33 9.55
N ILE A 406 -2.49 -23.97 8.85
CA ILE A 406 -2.57 -22.78 8.01
C ILE A 406 -3.74 -21.92 8.50
N LEU A 407 -3.47 -20.66 8.81
CA LEU A 407 -4.49 -19.67 9.13
C LEU A 407 -4.60 -18.65 7.99
N ILE A 408 -5.81 -18.41 7.49
CA ILE A 408 -6.09 -17.40 6.46
C ILE A 408 -7.03 -16.36 7.06
N THR A 409 -6.59 -15.09 7.09
CA THR A 409 -7.35 -13.99 7.70
C THR A 409 -7.19 -12.69 6.93
N THR A 410 -7.92 -11.66 7.33
CA THR A 410 -7.84 -10.33 6.72
C THR A 410 -7.03 -9.35 7.58
N TYR A 411 -6.38 -8.38 6.94
CA TYR A 411 -5.63 -7.32 7.64
C TYR A 411 -6.51 -6.54 8.63
N SER A 412 -7.77 -6.28 8.26
CA SER A 412 -8.73 -5.56 9.09
C SER A 412 -9.06 -6.29 10.39
N MET A 413 -9.14 -7.63 10.38
CA MET A 413 -9.46 -8.41 11.58
C MET A 413 -8.35 -8.36 12.64
N ILE A 414 -7.08 -8.38 12.21
CA ILE A 414 -5.92 -8.29 13.10
C ILE A 414 -5.78 -6.88 13.69
N THR A 415 -5.96 -5.86 12.85
CA THR A 415 -5.76 -4.46 13.24
C THR A 415 -6.92 -3.83 14.00
N HIS A 416 -8.10 -4.44 13.97
CA HIS A 416 -9.30 -3.90 14.62
C HIS A 416 -9.08 -3.72 16.14
N GLY A 417 -9.02 -2.47 16.59
CA GLY A 417 -8.77 -2.13 18.00
C GLY A 417 -10.04 -2.10 18.87
N GLN A 418 -11.23 -2.19 18.28
CA GLN A 418 -12.49 -2.13 19.04
C GLN A 418 -12.86 -3.49 19.63
N ARG A 419 -13.86 -3.46 20.51
CA ARG A 419 -14.39 -4.61 21.27
C ARG A 419 -14.71 -5.78 20.34
N ARG A 420 -13.93 -6.85 20.46
CA ARG A 420 -14.13 -8.09 19.70
C ARG A 420 -15.16 -8.98 20.41
N SER A 421 -15.84 -9.82 19.64
CA SER A 421 -16.57 -10.95 20.24
C SER A 421 -15.59 -11.82 21.02
N TRP A 422 -16.04 -12.42 22.13
CA TRP A 422 -15.20 -13.27 22.99
C TRP A 422 -14.40 -14.35 22.22
N GLU A 423 -15.02 -15.01 21.23
CA GLU A 423 -14.36 -16.00 20.36
C GLU A 423 -13.21 -15.42 19.53
N ALA A 424 -13.40 -14.20 19.02
CA ALA A 424 -12.39 -13.50 18.23
C ALA A 424 -11.23 -13.03 19.12
N GLU A 425 -11.51 -12.65 20.37
CA GLU A 425 -10.47 -12.32 21.35
C GLU A 425 -9.63 -13.55 21.72
N GLN A 426 -10.26 -14.71 21.93
CA GLN A 426 -9.53 -15.97 22.16
C GLN A 426 -8.66 -16.36 20.97
N THR A 427 -9.20 -16.24 19.75
CA THR A 427 -8.46 -16.55 18.52
C THR A 427 -7.26 -15.61 18.35
N MET A 428 -7.42 -14.33 18.69
CA MET A 428 -6.31 -13.36 18.66
C MET A 428 -5.24 -13.68 19.70
N LYS A 429 -5.64 -14.06 20.93
CA LYS A 429 -4.70 -14.52 21.97
C LYS A 429 -3.93 -15.77 21.53
N TRP A 430 -4.61 -16.71 20.89
CA TRP A 430 -4.01 -17.90 20.30
C TRP A 430 -3.03 -17.56 19.18
N LEU A 431 -3.38 -16.60 18.31
CA LEU A 431 -2.56 -16.15 17.19
C LEU A 431 -1.28 -15.44 17.66
N GLN A 432 -1.37 -14.61 18.72
CA GLN A 432 -0.23 -13.91 19.32
C GLN A 432 0.73 -14.84 20.07
N ALA A 433 0.20 -15.92 20.66
CA ALA A 433 0.97 -16.89 21.41
C ALA A 433 1.80 -17.85 20.53
N GLN A 434 1.66 -17.79 19.21
CA GLN A 434 2.32 -18.71 18.28
C GLN A 434 3.40 -18.03 17.45
N GLU A 435 4.46 -18.80 17.19
CA GLU A 435 5.47 -18.48 16.19
C GLU A 435 5.01 -18.98 14.82
N TRP A 436 5.01 -18.07 13.85
CA TRP A 436 4.67 -18.38 12.46
C TRP A 436 5.96 -18.55 11.67
N GLY A 437 6.14 -19.71 11.04
CA GLY A 437 7.30 -19.97 10.19
C GLY A 437 7.30 -19.09 8.93
N LEU A 438 6.12 -18.90 8.33
CA LEU A 438 5.95 -18.05 7.15
C LEU A 438 4.68 -17.21 7.22
N VAL A 439 4.80 -15.89 7.02
CA VAL A 439 3.66 -14.99 6.81
C VAL A 439 3.61 -14.61 5.33
N VAL A 440 2.51 -14.96 4.66
CA VAL A 440 2.23 -14.57 3.28
C VAL A 440 1.29 -13.37 3.27
N LEU A 441 1.74 -12.29 2.67
CA LEU A 441 1.02 -11.03 2.59
C LEU A 441 0.55 -10.84 1.15
N ASP A 442 -0.76 -10.91 0.90
CA ASP A 442 -1.33 -10.67 -0.43
C ASP A 442 -1.63 -9.18 -0.65
N GLU A 443 -1.45 -8.73 -1.89
CA GLU A 443 -1.58 -7.35 -2.36
C GLU A 443 -1.00 -6.30 -1.39
N VAL A 444 0.21 -6.55 -0.90
CA VAL A 444 0.92 -5.78 0.16
C VAL A 444 0.81 -4.25 0.00
N HIS A 445 0.76 -3.82 -1.25
CA HIS A 445 0.76 -2.45 -1.65
C HIS A 445 -0.52 -1.66 -1.34
N THR A 446 -1.65 -2.32 -1.07
CA THR A 446 -2.92 -1.65 -0.77
C THR A 446 -2.98 -1.15 0.67
N ILE A 447 -2.04 -1.61 1.50
CA ILE A 447 -2.13 -1.48 2.94
C ILE A 447 -1.40 -0.19 3.35
N PRO A 448 -2.09 0.72 4.07
CA PRO A 448 -1.45 1.87 4.69
C PRO A 448 -0.36 1.43 5.67
N ALA A 449 0.76 2.15 5.67
CA ALA A 449 1.93 1.82 6.48
C ALA A 449 1.59 1.65 7.98
N LYS A 450 0.69 2.48 8.55
CA LYS A 450 0.29 2.41 9.96
C LYS A 450 -0.42 1.08 10.30
N MET A 451 -1.32 0.59 9.45
CA MET A 451 -1.97 -0.71 9.67
C MET A 451 -0.99 -1.86 9.51
N PHE A 452 -0.14 -1.77 8.50
CA PHE A 452 0.86 -2.79 8.20
C PHE A 452 1.86 -2.98 9.36
N ARG A 453 2.38 -1.88 9.92
CA ARG A 453 3.24 -1.89 11.12
C ARG A 453 2.57 -2.60 12.28
N ARG A 454 1.32 -2.24 12.60
CA ARG A 454 0.55 -2.88 13.68
C ARG A 454 0.39 -4.40 13.50
N VAL A 455 0.17 -4.87 12.27
CA VAL A 455 0.09 -6.32 12.01
C VAL A 455 1.42 -7.01 12.30
N LEU A 456 2.52 -6.43 11.84
CA LEU A 456 3.85 -7.01 12.03
C LEU A 456 4.32 -6.96 13.49
N THR A 457 3.87 -5.99 14.29
CA THR A 457 4.11 -5.97 15.74
C THR A 457 3.29 -7.04 16.47
N ILE A 458 2.06 -7.31 16.02
CA ILE A 458 1.18 -8.30 16.66
C ILE A 458 1.59 -9.74 16.33
N VAL A 459 2.10 -9.98 15.12
CA VAL A 459 2.40 -11.32 14.61
C VAL A 459 3.90 -11.58 14.65
N HIS A 460 4.34 -12.46 15.54
CA HIS A 460 5.71 -12.95 15.57
C HIS A 460 5.93 -13.97 14.45
N SER A 461 6.86 -13.67 13.55
CA SER A 461 7.12 -14.50 12.37
C SER A 461 8.60 -14.54 12.00
N HIS A 462 9.07 -15.69 11.53
CA HIS A 462 10.46 -15.86 11.09
C HIS A 462 10.69 -15.33 9.68
N ALA A 463 9.91 -15.80 8.71
CA ALA A 463 9.98 -15.35 7.33
C ALA A 463 8.70 -14.63 6.89
N LYS A 464 8.88 -13.56 6.09
CA LYS A 464 7.78 -12.76 5.55
C LYS A 464 7.85 -12.74 4.02
N LEU A 465 6.78 -13.16 3.36
CA LEU A 465 6.65 -13.14 1.91
C LEU A 465 5.58 -12.15 1.49
N GLY A 466 5.99 -11.09 0.79
CA GLY A 466 5.07 -10.15 0.16
C GLY A 466 4.75 -10.55 -1.28
N LEU A 467 3.47 -10.72 -1.61
CA LEU A 467 3.00 -10.97 -2.98
C LEU A 467 2.25 -9.74 -3.51
N THR A 468 2.68 -9.22 -4.65
CA THR A 468 2.06 -8.03 -5.24
C THR A 468 2.11 -8.07 -6.76
N ALA A 469 1.15 -7.45 -7.44
CA ALA A 469 1.22 -7.25 -8.89
C ALA A 469 2.02 -6.01 -9.32
N THR A 470 2.08 -5.00 -8.47
CA THR A 470 2.69 -3.69 -8.77
C THR A 470 3.33 -3.15 -7.52
N LEU A 471 4.52 -2.56 -7.60
CA LEU A 471 5.16 -1.91 -6.45
C LEU A 471 4.86 -0.40 -6.36
N LEU A 472 4.14 0.16 -7.33
CA LEU A 472 3.84 1.60 -7.36
C LEU A 472 2.77 1.96 -6.33
N ARG A 473 3.12 2.78 -5.33
CA ARG A 473 2.23 3.31 -4.30
C ARG A 473 2.13 4.83 -4.49
N GLU A 474 0.92 5.37 -4.37
CA GLU A 474 0.63 6.78 -4.70
C GLU A 474 1.04 7.79 -3.62
N ASP A 475 1.37 7.31 -2.43
CA ASP A 475 1.82 8.13 -1.30
C ASP A 475 3.35 8.16 -1.16
N ASP A 476 4.09 7.66 -2.16
CA ASP A 476 5.56 7.56 -2.22
C ASP A 476 6.23 6.84 -1.03
N LYS A 477 5.44 6.18 -0.16
CA LYS A 477 5.93 5.41 1.00
C LYS A 477 6.26 3.96 0.64
N ILE A 478 6.83 3.74 -0.55
CA ILE A 478 7.27 2.41 -1.00
C ILE A 478 8.53 2.00 -0.23
N ALA A 479 9.41 2.94 0.11
CA ALA A 479 10.63 2.67 0.89
C ALA A 479 10.31 2.00 2.24
N ASP A 480 9.20 2.38 2.88
CA ASP A 480 8.71 1.74 4.11
C ASP A 480 8.38 0.25 3.93
N LEU A 481 7.97 -0.21 2.74
CA LEU A 481 7.69 -1.65 2.52
C LEU A 481 8.98 -2.48 2.55
N ASN A 482 10.03 -1.98 1.89
CA ASN A 482 11.33 -2.66 1.84
C ASN A 482 11.90 -2.84 3.26
N PHE A 483 11.63 -1.87 4.13
CA PHE A 483 11.98 -1.92 5.54
C PHE A 483 11.17 -2.98 6.32
N LEU A 484 9.85 -3.00 6.15
CA LEU A 484 8.96 -3.79 7.00
C LEU A 484 8.94 -5.29 6.65
N ILE A 485 9.17 -5.62 5.38
CA ILE A 485 9.14 -7.01 4.88
C ILE A 485 10.53 -7.50 4.53
N GLY A 486 11.26 -6.70 3.75
CA GLY A 486 12.51 -7.09 3.14
C GLY A 486 12.60 -6.60 1.68
N PRO A 487 13.73 -6.84 1.02
CA PRO A 487 13.99 -6.37 -0.33
C PRO A 487 13.04 -6.99 -1.37
N LYS A 488 12.98 -6.38 -2.56
CA LYS A 488 12.34 -6.97 -3.73
C LYS A 488 13.20 -8.13 -4.24
N LEU A 489 12.71 -9.36 -4.12
CA LEU A 489 13.43 -10.56 -4.51
C LEU A 489 13.34 -10.82 -6.01
N TYR A 490 12.15 -10.66 -6.58
CA TYR A 490 11.90 -10.96 -7.98
C TYR A 490 10.78 -10.09 -8.53
N GLU A 491 10.95 -9.66 -9.78
CA GLU A 491 9.91 -9.01 -10.56
C GLU A 491 9.83 -9.65 -11.93
N ALA A 492 8.67 -10.21 -12.28
CA ALA A 492 8.48 -10.78 -13.60
C ALA A 492 8.29 -9.68 -14.66
N ASN A 493 8.91 -9.90 -15.82
CA ASN A 493 8.74 -9.04 -16.98
C ASN A 493 7.44 -9.36 -17.72
N TRP A 494 6.59 -8.36 -17.93
CA TRP A 494 5.32 -8.52 -18.64
C TRP A 494 5.51 -8.97 -20.09
N LEU A 495 6.48 -8.38 -20.80
CA LEU A 495 6.71 -8.66 -22.22
C LEU A 495 7.17 -10.10 -22.46
N GLU A 496 8.01 -10.64 -21.58
CA GLU A 496 8.47 -12.04 -21.66
C GLU A 496 7.34 -13.03 -21.39
N LEU A 497 6.50 -12.75 -20.39
CA LEU A 497 5.33 -13.58 -20.09
C LEU A 497 4.31 -13.56 -21.23
N GLN A 498 4.17 -12.41 -21.90
CA GLN A 498 3.34 -12.25 -23.08
C GLN A 498 3.94 -12.96 -24.30
N ALA A 499 5.26 -12.89 -24.51
CA ALA A 499 5.95 -13.59 -25.59
C ALA A 499 5.90 -15.11 -25.42
N ALA A 500 6.04 -15.60 -24.18
CA ALA A 500 5.93 -17.00 -23.81
C ALA A 500 4.47 -17.53 -23.82
N GLY A 501 3.47 -16.67 -24.03
CA GLY A 501 2.07 -17.05 -24.10
C GLY A 501 1.42 -17.37 -22.75
N PHE A 502 2.07 -17.04 -21.63
CA PHE A 502 1.48 -17.18 -20.29
C PHE A 502 0.45 -16.09 -19.98
N ILE A 503 0.62 -14.91 -20.59
CA ILE A 503 -0.29 -13.76 -20.50
C ILE A 503 -0.79 -13.40 -21.91
N ALA A 504 -2.01 -12.87 -21.99
CA ALA A 504 -2.58 -12.38 -23.23
C ALA A 504 -1.78 -11.20 -23.82
N ARG A 505 -1.70 -11.13 -25.14
CA ARG A 505 -1.25 -9.94 -25.87
C ARG A 505 -2.39 -8.94 -25.90
N VAL A 506 -2.28 -7.91 -25.05
CA VAL A 506 -3.31 -6.87 -24.90
C VAL A 506 -3.02 -5.69 -25.83
N GLN A 507 -3.98 -5.34 -26.66
CA GLN A 507 -4.00 -4.07 -27.36
C GLN A 507 -4.76 -3.04 -26.52
N CYS A 508 -4.06 -2.02 -26.03
CA CYS A 508 -4.70 -0.87 -25.40
C CYS A 508 -5.10 0.15 -26.48
N ALA A 509 -6.35 0.58 -26.44
CA ALA A 509 -6.90 1.57 -27.36
C ALA A 509 -7.67 2.64 -26.59
N GLU A 510 -7.27 3.89 -26.78
CA GLU A 510 -8.01 5.05 -26.29
C GLU A 510 -8.95 5.53 -27.39
N VAL A 511 -10.25 5.54 -27.13
CA VAL A 511 -11.25 6.00 -28.10
C VAL A 511 -11.72 7.39 -27.68
N TRP A 512 -11.32 8.38 -28.46
CA TRP A 512 -11.72 9.77 -28.24
C TRP A 512 -13.12 10.00 -28.79
N CYS A 513 -14.01 10.42 -27.91
CA CYS A 513 -15.40 10.71 -28.21
C CYS A 513 -15.62 12.23 -28.16
N PRO A 514 -15.99 12.88 -29.27
CA PRO A 514 -16.30 14.31 -29.25
C PRO A 514 -17.51 14.58 -28.34
N MET A 515 -17.46 15.68 -27.59
CA MET A 515 -18.60 16.12 -26.77
C MET A 515 -19.70 16.71 -27.66
N THR A 516 -20.96 16.40 -27.35
CA THR A 516 -22.08 17.08 -28.01
C THR A 516 -22.19 18.54 -27.53
N PRO A 517 -22.55 19.49 -28.40
CA PRO A 517 -22.54 20.92 -28.06
C PRO A 517 -23.39 21.27 -26.84
N GLU A 518 -24.55 20.63 -26.68
CA GLU A 518 -25.48 20.86 -25.58
C GLU A 518 -24.89 20.41 -24.24
N PHE A 519 -24.27 19.23 -24.21
CA PHE A 519 -23.59 18.72 -23.03
C PHE A 519 -22.35 19.54 -22.69
N TYR A 520 -21.60 19.98 -23.71
CA TYR A 520 -20.39 20.79 -23.51
C TYR A 520 -20.72 22.16 -22.92
N ARG A 521 -21.82 22.79 -23.38
CA ARG A 521 -22.30 24.05 -22.82
C ARG A 521 -22.61 23.93 -21.32
N GLU A 522 -23.35 22.90 -20.92
CA GLU A 522 -23.65 22.66 -19.50
C GLU A 522 -22.38 22.29 -18.71
N TYR A 523 -21.45 21.56 -19.32
CA TYR A 523 -20.18 21.18 -18.71
C TYR A 523 -19.31 22.40 -18.33
N LEU A 524 -19.33 23.45 -19.13
CA LEU A 524 -18.58 24.67 -18.81
C LEU A 524 -19.20 25.41 -17.60
N VAL A 525 -20.52 25.43 -17.49
CA VAL A 525 -21.28 26.19 -16.48
C VAL A 525 -21.35 25.48 -15.12
N GLN A 526 -21.49 24.15 -15.10
CA GLN A 526 -21.77 23.40 -13.87
C GLN A 526 -20.56 23.29 -12.91
N LYS A 527 -20.81 22.86 -11.66
CA LYS A 527 -19.75 22.58 -10.68
C LYS A 527 -19.06 21.24 -10.94
N ILE A 528 -17.88 21.04 -10.33
CA ILE A 528 -16.98 19.89 -10.57
C ILE A 528 -17.69 18.52 -10.49
N ASN A 529 -18.57 18.29 -9.51
CA ASN A 529 -19.22 16.98 -9.35
C ASN A 529 -20.19 16.67 -10.51
N LYS A 530 -21.03 17.64 -10.90
CA LYS A 530 -21.93 17.49 -12.06
C LYS A 530 -21.18 17.46 -13.39
N LYS A 531 -20.03 18.14 -13.48
CA LYS A 531 -19.12 18.02 -14.63
C LYS A 531 -18.71 16.58 -14.89
N MET A 532 -18.55 15.76 -13.83
CA MET A 532 -18.22 14.35 -13.99
C MET A 532 -19.32 13.58 -14.71
N LEU A 533 -20.55 13.71 -14.24
CA LEU A 533 -21.68 13.01 -14.84
C LEU A 533 -21.88 13.42 -16.30
N LEU A 534 -21.67 14.69 -16.63
CA LEU A 534 -21.83 15.22 -17.99
C LEU A 534 -20.86 14.60 -19.02
N TYR A 535 -19.58 14.38 -18.67
CA TYR A 535 -18.64 13.76 -19.61
C TYR A 535 -18.76 12.23 -19.67
N VAL A 536 -19.30 11.59 -18.63
CA VAL A 536 -19.58 10.14 -18.63
C VAL A 536 -20.84 9.83 -19.43
N MET A 537 -21.86 10.68 -19.31
CA MET A 537 -23.15 10.54 -20.00
C MET A 537 -23.17 11.18 -21.40
N ASN A 538 -22.01 11.43 -22.00
CA ASN A 538 -21.90 11.95 -23.35
C ASN A 538 -22.57 10.98 -24.36
N PRO A 539 -23.55 11.42 -25.17
CA PRO A 539 -24.18 10.59 -26.19
C PRO A 539 -23.20 9.94 -27.17
N SER A 540 -22.16 10.67 -27.60
CA SER A 540 -21.14 10.13 -28.51
C SER A 540 -20.38 8.97 -27.86
N LYS A 541 -20.10 9.07 -26.55
CA LYS A 541 -19.45 8.03 -25.76
C LYS A 541 -20.36 6.78 -25.64
N PHE A 542 -21.66 6.99 -25.44
CA PHE A 542 -22.62 5.88 -25.44
C PHE A 542 -22.64 5.15 -26.79
N ARG A 543 -22.65 5.88 -27.90
CA ARG A 543 -22.63 5.31 -29.26
C ARG A 543 -21.37 4.52 -29.52
N ALA A 544 -20.21 5.05 -29.14
CA ALA A 544 -18.93 4.34 -29.24
C ALA A 544 -18.94 3.04 -28.40
N CYS A 545 -19.46 3.08 -27.18
CA CYS A 545 -19.61 1.90 -26.33
C CYS A 545 -20.53 0.85 -26.97
N GLN A 546 -21.69 1.26 -27.48
CA GLN A 546 -22.67 0.38 -28.12
C GLN A 546 -22.06 -0.29 -29.36
N PHE A 547 -21.36 0.48 -30.19
CA PHE A 547 -20.66 -0.01 -31.37
C PHE A 547 -19.63 -1.09 -31.02
N LEU A 548 -18.75 -0.82 -30.03
CA LEU A 548 -17.71 -1.77 -29.63
C LEU A 548 -18.28 -3.06 -29.05
N VAL A 549 -19.36 -2.98 -28.25
CA VAL A 549 -20.05 -4.15 -27.72
C VAL A 549 -20.60 -5.00 -28.88
N ARG A 550 -21.34 -4.40 -29.82
CA ARG A 550 -21.89 -5.14 -30.98
C ARG A 550 -20.79 -5.72 -31.88
N TYR A 551 -19.69 -4.99 -32.07
CA TYR A 551 -18.55 -5.42 -32.86
C TYR A 551 -17.92 -6.71 -32.28
N HIS A 552 -17.72 -6.74 -30.96
CA HIS A 552 -17.14 -7.91 -30.29
C HIS A 552 -18.14 -9.05 -30.05
N GLU A 553 -19.42 -8.75 -29.88
CA GLU A 553 -20.47 -9.78 -29.84
C GLU A 553 -20.55 -10.57 -31.16
N ARG A 554 -20.37 -9.88 -32.31
CA ARG A 554 -20.29 -10.53 -33.63
C ARG A 554 -19.07 -11.44 -33.79
N ARG A 555 -17.96 -11.11 -33.12
CA ARG A 555 -16.74 -11.94 -33.05
C ARG A 555 -16.87 -13.12 -32.06
N GLY A 556 -17.91 -13.12 -31.23
CA GLY A 556 -18.10 -14.10 -30.16
C GLY A 556 -17.15 -13.89 -28.97
N ASP A 557 -16.61 -12.69 -28.82
CA ASP A 557 -15.69 -12.34 -27.73
C ASP A 557 -16.46 -12.03 -26.44
N LYS A 558 -15.93 -12.46 -25.29
CA LYS A 558 -16.48 -12.09 -23.98
C LYS A 558 -16.06 -10.67 -23.62
N THR A 559 -17.04 -9.77 -23.44
CA THR A 559 -16.86 -8.35 -23.18
C THR A 559 -17.32 -7.98 -21.77
N ILE A 560 -16.48 -7.26 -21.03
CA ILE A 560 -16.81 -6.67 -19.75
C ILE A 560 -16.78 -5.15 -19.91
N VAL A 561 -17.88 -4.50 -19.56
CA VAL A 561 -17.99 -3.04 -19.57
C VAL A 561 -17.93 -2.52 -18.14
N PHE A 562 -16.97 -1.65 -17.87
CA PHE A 562 -16.68 -1.13 -16.55
C PHE A 562 -17.07 0.36 -16.45
N SER A 563 -17.72 0.73 -15.35
CA SER A 563 -18.04 2.12 -15.00
C SER A 563 -17.97 2.33 -13.49
N ASP A 564 -17.19 3.33 -13.05
CA ASP A 564 -17.09 3.72 -11.64
C ASP A 564 -18.39 4.38 -11.15
N ASN A 565 -19.05 5.14 -12.01
CA ASN A 565 -20.32 5.78 -11.68
C ASN A 565 -21.48 4.79 -11.87
N VAL A 566 -22.23 4.54 -10.79
CA VAL A 566 -23.35 3.58 -10.76
C VAL A 566 -24.55 4.08 -11.54
N PHE A 567 -24.83 5.39 -11.53
CA PHE A 567 -25.91 5.97 -12.31
C PHE A 567 -25.69 5.75 -13.81
N ALA A 568 -24.48 6.03 -14.30
CA ALA A 568 -24.10 5.76 -15.67
C ALA A 568 -24.14 4.26 -15.99
N LEU A 569 -23.58 3.41 -15.12
CA LEU A 569 -23.61 1.96 -15.29
C LEU A 569 -25.04 1.43 -15.51
N ARG A 570 -25.98 1.84 -14.65
CA ARG A 570 -27.39 1.43 -14.73
C ARG A 570 -28.05 1.94 -15.99
N HIS A 571 -27.77 3.19 -16.38
CA HIS A 571 -28.34 3.77 -17.58
C HIS A 571 -27.86 3.05 -18.84
N TYR A 572 -26.55 2.77 -18.94
CA TYR A 572 -25.95 2.04 -20.05
C TYR A 572 -26.49 0.60 -20.14
N SER A 573 -26.54 -0.13 -19.01
CA SER A 573 -26.99 -1.52 -18.99
C SER A 573 -28.47 -1.68 -19.34
N VAL A 574 -29.34 -0.83 -18.80
CA VAL A 574 -30.79 -0.87 -19.07
C VAL A 574 -31.07 -0.50 -20.52
N LYS A 575 -30.41 0.53 -21.07
CA LYS A 575 -30.60 0.92 -22.47
C LYS A 575 -30.07 -0.13 -23.46
N MET A 576 -28.98 -0.82 -23.15
CA MET A 576 -28.43 -1.90 -23.99
C MET A 576 -29.05 -3.28 -23.70
N ASN A 577 -29.94 -3.38 -22.72
CA ASN A 577 -30.55 -4.62 -22.23
C ASN A 577 -29.52 -5.71 -21.89
N LYS A 578 -28.50 -5.35 -21.09
CA LYS A 578 -27.41 -6.25 -20.67
C LYS A 578 -27.39 -6.39 -19.12
N PRO A 579 -26.98 -7.55 -18.58
CA PRO A 579 -26.85 -7.73 -17.12
C PRO A 579 -25.79 -6.79 -16.52
N TYR A 580 -26.03 -6.34 -15.29
CA TYR A 580 -25.08 -5.48 -14.56
C TYR A 580 -24.91 -5.90 -13.10
N ILE A 581 -23.72 -5.65 -12.55
CA ILE A 581 -23.36 -5.93 -11.15
C ILE A 581 -22.89 -4.64 -10.50
N TYR A 582 -23.46 -4.31 -9.34
CA TYR A 582 -23.11 -3.16 -8.52
C TYR A 582 -23.22 -3.53 -7.02
N GLY A 583 -22.87 -2.64 -6.09
CA GLY A 583 -22.76 -2.97 -4.66
C GLY A 583 -23.98 -3.66 -4.04
N PRO A 584 -25.19 -3.08 -4.18
CA PRO A 584 -26.44 -3.67 -3.72
C PRO A 584 -26.86 -5.00 -4.34
N THR A 585 -26.23 -5.47 -5.43
CA THR A 585 -26.57 -6.77 -6.04
C THR A 585 -26.32 -7.91 -5.05
N SER A 586 -27.31 -8.78 -4.85
CA SER A 586 -27.20 -9.91 -3.92
C SER A 586 -26.11 -10.90 -4.36
N GLN A 587 -25.48 -11.60 -3.41
CA GLN A 587 -24.42 -12.57 -3.73
C GLN A 587 -24.91 -13.71 -4.63
N ASN A 588 -26.14 -14.20 -4.40
CA ASN A 588 -26.73 -15.27 -5.21
C ASN A 588 -26.94 -14.85 -6.66
N GLU A 589 -27.52 -13.68 -6.88
CA GLU A 589 -27.72 -13.10 -8.22
C GLU A 589 -26.37 -12.85 -8.91
N ARG A 590 -25.39 -12.34 -8.16
CA ARG A 590 -24.03 -12.10 -8.66
C ARG A 590 -23.39 -13.41 -9.15
N ILE A 591 -23.46 -14.49 -8.38
CA ILE A 591 -22.95 -15.81 -8.78
C ILE A 591 -23.66 -16.32 -10.03
N GLN A 592 -24.99 -16.18 -10.12
CA GLN A 592 -25.76 -16.59 -11.30
C GLN A 592 -25.37 -15.83 -12.56
N ILE A 593 -25.22 -14.49 -12.48
CA ILE A 593 -24.77 -13.67 -13.60
C ILE A 593 -23.37 -14.10 -14.07
N LEU A 594 -22.45 -14.35 -13.13
CA LEU A 594 -21.09 -14.77 -13.46
C LEU A 594 -21.05 -16.18 -14.06
N GLN A 595 -21.83 -17.13 -13.54
CA GLN A 595 -21.95 -18.48 -14.11
C GLN A 595 -22.55 -18.43 -15.52
N ASN A 596 -23.60 -17.64 -15.74
CA ASN A 596 -24.16 -17.43 -17.06
C ASN A 596 -23.12 -16.82 -18.00
N PHE A 597 -22.36 -15.82 -17.57
CA PHE A 597 -21.31 -15.25 -18.40
C PHE A 597 -20.19 -16.26 -18.73
N LYS A 598 -19.77 -17.09 -17.76
CA LYS A 598 -18.72 -18.11 -17.95
C LYS A 598 -19.16 -19.23 -18.90
N PHE A 599 -20.34 -19.80 -18.70
CA PHE A 599 -20.76 -21.04 -19.37
C PHE A 599 -21.78 -20.85 -20.49
N ASN A 600 -22.57 -19.78 -20.46
CA ASN A 600 -23.59 -19.53 -21.48
C ASN A 600 -23.01 -18.72 -22.65
N PRO A 601 -22.97 -19.26 -23.88
CA PRO A 601 -22.47 -18.53 -25.05
C PRO A 601 -23.42 -17.42 -25.53
N LYS A 602 -24.68 -17.39 -25.05
CA LYS A 602 -25.63 -16.32 -25.39
C LYS A 602 -25.36 -15.02 -24.63
N VAL A 603 -24.71 -15.11 -23.48
CA VAL A 603 -24.40 -13.95 -22.62
C VAL A 603 -22.91 -13.63 -22.76
N ASN A 604 -22.58 -12.74 -23.69
CA ASN A 604 -21.20 -12.35 -23.97
C ASN A 604 -20.82 -11.01 -23.35
N THR A 605 -21.77 -10.23 -22.84
CA THR A 605 -21.52 -8.89 -22.29
C THR A 605 -22.10 -8.74 -20.89
N ILE A 606 -21.30 -8.24 -19.95
CA ILE A 606 -21.74 -7.84 -18.61
C ILE A 606 -21.22 -6.44 -18.27
N PHE A 607 -22.00 -5.72 -17.47
CA PHE A 607 -21.65 -4.41 -16.91
C PHE A 607 -21.25 -4.58 -15.45
N VAL A 608 -20.14 -3.96 -15.03
CA VAL A 608 -19.63 -4.07 -13.65
C VAL A 608 -19.23 -2.72 -13.10
N SER A 609 -19.56 -2.47 -11.82
CA SER A 609 -19.05 -1.31 -11.08
C SER A 609 -17.70 -1.59 -10.42
N LYS A 610 -17.20 -0.61 -9.65
CA LYS A 610 -15.97 -0.68 -8.84
C LYS A 610 -15.87 -1.89 -7.91
N VAL A 611 -16.99 -2.56 -7.57
CA VAL A 611 -17.00 -3.79 -6.77
C VAL A 611 -16.13 -4.90 -7.39
N ALA A 612 -15.93 -4.85 -8.72
CA ALA A 612 -15.08 -5.78 -9.48
C ALA A 612 -13.58 -5.68 -9.11
N ASP A 613 -13.12 -4.55 -8.56
CA ASP A 613 -11.70 -4.34 -8.29
C ASP A 613 -11.21 -5.04 -7.01
N THR A 614 -12.10 -5.25 -6.03
CA THR A 614 -11.71 -5.66 -4.67
C THR A 614 -12.30 -6.99 -4.21
N SER A 615 -13.46 -7.39 -4.78
CA SER A 615 -14.39 -8.22 -4.02
C SER A 615 -14.77 -9.57 -4.63
N PHE A 616 -14.36 -9.94 -5.85
CA PHE A 616 -14.70 -11.27 -6.40
C PHE A 616 -13.86 -11.71 -7.62
N ASP A 617 -13.82 -13.03 -7.88
CA ASP A 617 -13.16 -13.64 -9.05
C ASP A 617 -13.93 -13.29 -10.33
N LEU A 618 -13.39 -12.35 -11.11
CA LEU A 618 -13.95 -12.03 -12.41
C LEU A 618 -13.68 -13.17 -13.40
N PRO A 619 -14.68 -13.56 -14.20
CA PRO A 619 -14.50 -14.52 -15.27
C PRO A 619 -13.50 -14.03 -16.32
N GLU A 620 -12.88 -15.00 -16.99
CA GLU A 620 -11.97 -14.73 -18.10
C GLU A 620 -12.73 -13.98 -19.20
N ALA A 621 -12.24 -12.80 -19.58
CA ALA A 621 -12.81 -12.01 -20.66
C ALA A 621 -11.73 -11.62 -21.67
N ASN A 622 -12.17 -11.38 -22.91
CA ASN A 622 -11.29 -11.00 -24.02
C ASN A 622 -11.23 -9.50 -24.19
N VAL A 623 -12.33 -8.81 -23.89
CA VAL A 623 -12.50 -7.38 -24.16
C VAL A 623 -12.92 -6.69 -22.87
N LEU A 624 -12.19 -5.64 -22.52
CA LEU A 624 -12.52 -4.76 -21.42
C LEU A 624 -12.77 -3.36 -21.97
N ILE A 625 -13.96 -2.82 -21.73
CA ILE A 625 -14.34 -1.45 -22.13
C ILE A 625 -14.54 -0.63 -20.86
N GLN A 626 -13.78 0.45 -20.71
CA GLN A 626 -13.89 1.39 -19.59
C GLN A 626 -14.60 2.67 -20.05
N ILE A 627 -15.76 2.96 -19.47
CA ILE A 627 -16.59 4.14 -19.80
C ILE A 627 -16.13 5.38 -19.02
N SER A 628 -16.00 5.21 -17.71
CA SER A 628 -15.48 6.23 -16.82
C SER A 628 -14.17 5.74 -16.23
N SER A 629 -13.24 6.66 -16.09
CA SER A 629 -12.11 6.49 -15.20
C SER A 629 -12.03 7.74 -14.34
N HIS A 630 -12.37 7.58 -13.08
CA HIS A 630 -12.14 8.62 -12.09
C HIS A 630 -11.23 8.10 -10.98
N GLY A 631 -10.44 9.02 -10.42
CA GLY A 631 -9.37 8.71 -9.49
C GLY A 631 -8.07 8.36 -10.23
N GLY A 632 -7.01 9.11 -9.93
CA GLY A 632 -5.69 8.99 -10.57
C GLY A 632 -4.96 7.67 -10.34
N SER A 633 -5.66 6.58 -9.97
CA SER A 633 -5.06 5.28 -9.70
C SER A 633 -4.80 4.48 -10.97
N ARG A 634 -3.78 4.91 -11.71
CA ARG A 634 -3.18 4.19 -12.85
C ARG A 634 -2.87 2.73 -12.51
N ARG A 635 -2.59 2.49 -11.23
CA ARG A 635 -2.31 1.20 -10.63
C ARG A 635 -3.52 0.27 -10.64
N GLN A 636 -4.68 0.74 -10.17
CA GLN A 636 -5.91 -0.06 -10.16
C GLN A 636 -6.28 -0.51 -11.57
N GLU A 637 -6.10 0.37 -12.56
CA GLU A 637 -6.39 0.07 -13.96
C GLU A 637 -5.50 -1.03 -14.54
N ALA A 638 -4.18 -1.00 -14.28
CA ALA A 638 -3.31 -2.08 -14.73
C ALA A 638 -3.55 -3.41 -14.00
N GLN A 639 -3.93 -3.38 -12.72
CA GLN A 639 -4.34 -4.58 -12.01
C GLN A 639 -5.63 -5.15 -12.59
N ARG A 640 -6.61 -4.28 -12.88
CA ARG A 640 -7.87 -4.65 -13.51
C ARG A 640 -7.62 -5.29 -14.87
N LEU A 641 -6.79 -4.66 -15.70
CA LEU A 641 -6.38 -5.17 -17.00
C LEU A 641 -5.78 -6.59 -16.87
N GLY A 642 -4.83 -6.78 -15.96
CA GLY A 642 -4.18 -8.08 -15.76
C GLY A 642 -5.04 -9.15 -15.07
N ARG A 643 -6.09 -8.78 -14.33
CA ARG A 643 -7.02 -9.75 -13.69
C ARG A 643 -8.05 -10.28 -14.68
N ILE A 644 -8.54 -9.40 -15.55
CA ILE A 644 -9.66 -9.68 -16.45
C ILE A 644 -9.17 -10.34 -17.74
N LEU A 645 -8.09 -9.80 -18.33
CA LEU A 645 -7.62 -10.25 -19.63
C LEU A 645 -6.72 -11.48 -19.45
N ARG A 646 -7.20 -12.63 -19.93
CA ARG A 646 -6.47 -13.90 -19.90
C ARG A 646 -6.30 -14.47 -21.30
N ALA A 647 -5.23 -15.22 -21.50
CA ALA A 647 -4.94 -15.82 -22.79
C ALA A 647 -6.00 -16.86 -23.17
N LYS A 648 -6.54 -16.77 -24.38
CA LYS A 648 -7.48 -17.76 -24.92
C LYS A 648 -6.74 -19.08 -25.17
N LYS A 649 -7.15 -20.15 -24.48
CA LYS A 649 -6.67 -21.51 -24.76
C LYS A 649 -7.04 -21.88 -26.20
N GLY A 650 -6.05 -22.02 -27.07
CA GLY A 650 -6.22 -22.43 -28.48
C GLY A 650 -6.28 -21.31 -29.52
N ALA A 651 -6.11 -20.03 -29.16
CA ALA A 651 -5.94 -18.96 -30.15
C ALA A 651 -4.49 -18.90 -30.63
N ILE A 652 -4.15 -19.74 -31.60
CA ILE A 652 -2.77 -19.87 -32.14
C ILE A 652 -2.49 -18.84 -33.27
N ALA A 653 -3.47 -18.02 -33.68
CA ALA A 653 -3.41 -17.34 -34.98
C ALA A 653 -3.69 -15.81 -35.03
N GLU A 654 -3.86 -15.07 -33.92
CA GLU A 654 -4.04 -13.61 -33.97
C GLU A 654 -2.89 -12.85 -33.28
N GLU A 655 -2.47 -11.72 -33.85
CA GLU A 655 -1.42 -10.84 -33.29
C GLU A 655 -1.77 -10.32 -31.88
N TYR A 656 -3.06 -10.10 -31.62
CA TYR A 656 -3.61 -9.69 -30.33
C TYR A 656 -4.80 -10.57 -29.97
N ASN A 657 -4.85 -11.06 -28.73
CA ASN A 657 -5.91 -11.96 -28.25
C ASN A 657 -6.75 -11.34 -27.12
N ALA A 658 -6.44 -10.10 -26.73
CA ALA A 658 -7.20 -9.32 -25.76
C ALA A 658 -7.20 -7.82 -26.12
N PHE A 659 -8.33 -7.15 -25.88
CA PHE A 659 -8.53 -5.73 -26.20
C PHE A 659 -8.93 -4.94 -24.97
N PHE A 660 -8.27 -3.81 -24.73
CA PHE A 660 -8.61 -2.87 -23.67
C PHE A 660 -8.97 -1.51 -24.27
N TYR A 661 -10.24 -1.13 -24.19
CA TYR A 661 -10.75 0.15 -24.66
C TYR A 661 -10.99 1.10 -23.50
N THR A 662 -10.45 2.31 -23.59
CA THR A 662 -10.81 3.43 -22.70
C THR A 662 -11.58 4.47 -23.51
N LEU A 663 -12.82 4.75 -23.13
CA LEU A 663 -13.62 5.80 -23.78
C LEU A 663 -13.37 7.15 -23.08
N VAL A 664 -12.91 8.14 -23.83
CA VAL A 664 -12.53 9.45 -23.29
C VAL A 664 -13.29 10.56 -24.01
N SER A 665 -13.98 11.42 -23.26
CA SER A 665 -14.65 12.59 -23.80
C SER A 665 -13.65 13.72 -24.06
N GLN A 666 -13.57 14.20 -25.30
CA GLN A 666 -12.65 15.27 -25.70
C GLN A 666 -12.96 16.60 -24.98
N ASP A 667 -11.95 17.44 -24.79
CA ASP A 667 -12.05 18.77 -24.15
C ASP A 667 -12.58 18.76 -22.71
N THR A 668 -12.44 17.63 -22.01
CA THR A 668 -12.82 17.47 -20.61
C THR A 668 -11.63 17.14 -19.71
N LEU A 669 -11.86 17.17 -18.40
CA LEU A 669 -10.90 16.73 -17.38
C LEU A 669 -10.41 15.28 -17.57
N GLU A 670 -11.17 14.41 -18.26
CA GLU A 670 -10.74 13.03 -18.53
C GLU A 670 -9.45 12.96 -19.35
N MET A 671 -9.20 13.92 -20.25
CA MET A 671 -7.98 13.92 -21.07
C MET A 671 -6.71 14.07 -20.22
N ALA A 672 -6.77 14.84 -19.14
CA ALA A 672 -5.63 15.02 -18.23
C ALA A 672 -5.30 13.71 -17.48
N TYR A 673 -6.33 12.97 -17.06
CA TYR A 673 -6.16 11.65 -16.47
C TYR A 673 -5.68 10.62 -17.50
N SER A 674 -6.18 10.71 -18.73
CA SER A 674 -5.79 9.81 -19.81
C SER A 674 -4.32 9.94 -20.18
N ARG A 675 -3.77 11.16 -20.31
CA ARG A 675 -2.33 11.36 -20.54
C ARG A 675 -1.46 10.72 -19.47
N LYS A 676 -1.86 10.86 -18.20
CA LYS A 676 -1.19 10.25 -17.05
C LYS A 676 -1.22 8.71 -17.13
N ARG A 677 -2.36 8.13 -17.49
CA ARG A 677 -2.55 6.68 -17.72
C ARG A 677 -1.72 6.18 -18.90
N GLN A 678 -1.79 6.86 -20.04
CA GLN A 678 -1.05 6.53 -21.25
C GLN A 678 0.44 6.41 -20.94
N ARG A 679 1.01 7.43 -20.27
CA ARG A 679 2.43 7.39 -19.84
C ARG A 679 2.73 6.17 -18.99
N PHE A 680 1.86 5.82 -18.05
CA PHE A 680 2.05 4.65 -17.19
C PHE A 680 1.99 3.32 -17.96
N LEU A 681 1.00 3.12 -18.82
CA LEU A 681 0.86 1.88 -19.59
C LEU A 681 2.00 1.72 -20.61
N VAL A 682 2.44 2.80 -21.23
CA VAL A 682 3.60 2.81 -22.13
C VAL A 682 4.88 2.46 -21.37
N ASN A 683 5.10 3.01 -20.17
CA ASN A 683 6.26 2.67 -19.34
C ASN A 683 6.29 1.17 -18.95
N GLN A 684 5.11 0.55 -18.79
CA GLN A 684 4.98 -0.88 -18.53
C GLN A 684 5.14 -1.75 -19.79
N GLY A 685 5.25 -1.16 -20.98
CA GLY A 685 5.46 -1.86 -22.25
C GLY A 685 4.18 -2.26 -23.00
N TYR A 686 3.00 -1.76 -22.62
CA TYR A 686 1.76 -2.07 -23.34
C TYR A 686 1.70 -1.36 -24.71
N SER A 687 1.20 -2.08 -25.73
CA SER A 687 0.83 -1.47 -27.01
C SER A 687 -0.34 -0.52 -26.81
N TYR A 688 -0.13 0.77 -27.10
CA TYR A 688 -1.13 1.83 -26.91
C TYR A 688 -1.42 2.54 -28.21
N LYS A 689 -2.71 2.64 -28.56
CA LYS A 689 -3.18 3.33 -29.77
C LYS A 689 -4.27 4.32 -29.41
N VAL A 690 -4.26 5.49 -30.04
CA VAL A 690 -5.38 6.45 -29.97
C VAL A 690 -6.23 6.29 -31.22
N ILE A 691 -7.54 6.20 -31.03
CA ILE A 691 -8.56 6.07 -32.08
C ILE A 691 -9.50 7.27 -31.96
N THR A 692 -9.52 8.10 -32.98
CA THR A 692 -10.40 9.29 -33.05
C THR A 692 -11.74 8.97 -33.69
N GLU A 693 -11.75 8.05 -34.67
CA GLU A 693 -12.95 7.66 -35.41
C GLU A 693 -13.05 6.14 -35.51
N LEU A 694 -14.22 5.61 -35.16
CA LEU A 694 -14.54 4.19 -35.29
C LEU A 694 -15.06 3.91 -36.71
N LYS A 695 -14.23 3.27 -37.53
CA LYS A 695 -14.61 2.89 -38.90
C LYS A 695 -15.88 2.02 -38.88
N GLY A 696 -16.90 2.43 -39.64
CA GLY A 696 -18.17 1.71 -39.74
C GLY A 696 -19.22 2.09 -38.68
N MET A 697 -18.95 3.07 -37.81
CA MET A 697 -19.95 3.54 -36.85
C MET A 697 -21.18 4.16 -37.53
N ASP A 698 -20.99 4.88 -38.64
CA ASP A 698 -22.09 5.49 -39.40
C ASP A 698 -22.89 4.47 -40.23
N GLN A 699 -22.31 3.30 -40.48
CA GLN A 699 -22.92 2.22 -41.25
C GLN A 699 -23.72 1.25 -40.38
N GLU A 700 -23.56 1.31 -39.05
CA GLU A 700 -24.30 0.48 -38.11
C GLU A 700 -25.75 0.98 -37.98
N PRO A 701 -26.75 0.16 -38.37
CA PRO A 701 -28.14 0.53 -38.16
C PRO A 701 -28.46 0.52 -36.66
N ASP A 702 -29.39 1.39 -36.24
CA ASP A 702 -29.98 1.36 -34.89
C ASP A 702 -28.97 1.65 -33.74
N LEU A 703 -28.09 2.64 -33.94
CA LEU A 703 -27.36 3.26 -32.84
C LEU A 703 -28.27 4.24 -32.08
N MET A 704 -28.29 4.11 -30.76
CA MET A 704 -29.11 4.94 -29.88
C MET A 704 -28.55 6.37 -29.79
N TYR A 705 -29.38 7.36 -29.45
CA TYR A 705 -28.99 8.77 -29.39
C TYR A 705 -28.56 9.36 -30.73
N GLY A 706 -29.18 8.89 -31.82
CA GLY A 706 -29.01 9.44 -33.16
C GLY A 706 -29.68 10.82 -33.33
N THR A 707 -30.79 11.05 -32.63
CA THR A 707 -31.60 12.26 -32.76
C THR A 707 -31.29 13.28 -31.67
N ARG A 708 -31.48 14.57 -31.97
CA ARG A 708 -31.30 15.66 -30.99
C ARG A 708 -32.32 15.58 -29.84
N GLU A 709 -33.52 15.07 -30.09
CA GLU A 709 -34.57 14.93 -29.07
C GLU A 709 -34.18 13.93 -27.98
N GLU A 710 -33.67 12.75 -28.37
CA GLU A 710 -33.19 11.74 -27.43
C GLU A 710 -32.01 12.25 -26.60
N GLN A 711 -31.10 13.01 -27.23
CA GLN A 711 -29.99 13.64 -26.54
C GLN A 711 -30.46 14.72 -25.56
N GLY A 712 -31.47 15.50 -25.93
CA GLY A 712 -32.11 16.49 -25.05
C GLY A 712 -32.79 15.86 -23.83
N MET A 713 -33.52 14.75 -24.02
CA MET A 713 -34.11 13.99 -22.92
C MET A 713 -33.03 13.43 -21.97
N LEU A 714 -31.94 12.91 -22.52
CA LEU A 714 -30.81 12.43 -21.72
C LEU A 714 -30.19 13.57 -20.90
N LEU A 715 -30.00 14.74 -21.52
CA LEU A 715 -29.44 15.90 -20.84
C LEU A 715 -30.33 16.35 -19.67
N GLN A 716 -31.65 16.39 -19.87
CA GLN A 716 -32.59 16.71 -18.79
C GLN A 716 -32.52 15.70 -17.64
N GLN A 717 -32.43 14.41 -17.95
CA GLN A 717 -32.24 13.36 -16.94
C GLN A 717 -30.93 13.55 -16.15
N VAL A 718 -29.83 13.90 -16.83
CA VAL A 718 -28.53 14.17 -16.21
C VAL A 718 -28.56 15.43 -15.33
N LEU A 719 -29.23 16.49 -15.78
CA LEU A 719 -29.35 17.72 -15.00
C LEU A 719 -30.24 17.55 -13.76
N ALA A 720 -31.28 16.72 -13.87
CA ALA A 720 -32.18 16.35 -12.78
C ALA A 720 -31.55 15.41 -11.74
N ALA A 721 -30.45 14.73 -12.10
CA ALA A 721 -29.74 13.85 -11.18
C ALA A 721 -29.24 14.61 -9.94
N SER A 722 -29.36 13.93 -8.80
CA SER A 722 -28.94 14.44 -7.49
C SER A 722 -27.42 14.46 -7.35
N GLU A 723 -26.88 15.27 -6.44
CA GLU A 723 -25.43 15.30 -6.18
C GLU A 723 -24.91 13.97 -5.64
N THR A 724 -25.73 13.19 -4.92
CA THR A 724 -25.38 11.85 -4.42
C THR A 724 -25.22 10.82 -5.54
N GLU A 725 -25.97 10.96 -6.64
CA GLU A 725 -25.83 10.10 -7.83
C GLU A 725 -24.65 10.50 -8.71
N CYS A 726 -24.10 11.71 -8.48
CA CYS A 726 -22.89 12.19 -9.11
C CYS A 726 -21.62 11.70 -8.40
N GLU A 727 -21.71 11.23 -7.16
CA GLU A 727 -20.59 10.67 -6.41
C GLU A 727 -20.27 9.23 -6.84
N GLU A 728 -19.02 8.83 -6.61
CA GLU A 728 -18.59 7.44 -6.78
C GLU A 728 -19.17 6.52 -5.70
N GLU A 729 -19.28 5.25 -6.05
CA GLU A 729 -19.45 4.19 -5.07
C GLU A 729 -18.19 4.13 -4.17
N ARG A 730 -18.30 4.60 -2.92
CA ARG A 730 -17.25 4.41 -1.92
C ARG A 730 -17.19 2.93 -1.55
N GLU A 731 -15.99 2.39 -1.38
CA GLU A 731 -15.79 1.00 -0.99
C GLU A 731 -16.50 0.70 0.35
N GLY A 732 -17.67 0.08 0.25
CA GLY A 732 -18.48 -0.28 1.40
C GLY A 732 -17.96 -1.56 2.03
N GLY A 733 -17.50 -1.46 3.28
CA GLY A 733 -17.45 -2.62 4.17
C GLY A 733 -18.86 -3.19 4.35
N LEU A 734 -18.99 -4.50 4.15
CA LEU A 734 -20.25 -5.23 4.26
C LEU A 734 -20.91 -5.06 5.65
N GLY A 735 -22.18 -4.67 5.68
CA GLY A 735 -23.05 -4.88 6.85
C GLY A 735 -24.22 -3.89 6.98
N GLY A 736 -25.40 -4.23 6.45
CA GLY A 736 -26.64 -3.52 6.75
C GLY A 736 -27.80 -3.83 5.79
N SER A 737 -28.48 -4.96 5.98
CA SER A 737 -29.68 -5.38 5.23
C SER A 737 -30.84 -4.39 5.38
N GLY A 738 -31.30 -3.82 4.26
CA GLY A 738 -32.54 -3.06 4.17
C GLY A 738 -33.78 -3.96 4.19
N GLY A 739 -34.52 -3.93 5.30
CA GLY A 739 -35.87 -4.49 5.42
C GLY A 739 -36.88 -3.37 5.69
N VAL A 740 -37.79 -3.12 4.76
CA VAL A 740 -38.86 -2.13 4.88
C VAL A 740 -39.95 -2.66 5.82
N SER A 741 -40.11 -2.04 6.99
CA SER A 741 -41.28 -2.22 7.85
C SER A 741 -41.95 -0.86 8.07
N ARG A 742 -43.21 -0.72 7.62
CA ARG A 742 -44.00 0.52 7.76
C ARG A 742 -44.43 0.69 9.21
N ARG A 743 -44.02 1.79 9.85
CA ARG A 743 -44.72 2.41 10.99
C ARG A 743 -44.98 3.87 10.70
N ALA A 744 -46.17 4.34 11.05
CA ALA A 744 -46.59 5.72 10.90
C ALA A 744 -45.77 6.65 11.80
N ALA A 745 -45.24 7.74 11.24
CA ALA A 745 -44.48 8.77 11.93
C ALA A 745 -45.08 10.17 11.66
N PRO A 746 -44.87 11.15 12.57
CA PRO A 746 -45.50 12.47 12.49
C PRO A 746 -44.87 13.37 11.41
N LEU A 747 -45.61 14.41 11.00
CA LEU A 747 -45.30 15.31 9.88
C LEU A 747 -43.95 16.04 9.93
N SER A 748 -43.23 16.03 11.05
CA SER A 748 -41.89 16.63 11.17
C SER A 748 -40.78 15.80 10.51
N SER A 749 -41.04 14.54 10.16
CA SER A 749 -40.05 13.63 9.56
C SER A 749 -39.88 13.78 8.03
N LEU A 750 -40.61 14.70 7.38
CA LEU A 750 -40.51 14.96 5.93
C LEU A 750 -39.50 16.06 5.56
N ALA A 751 -38.93 16.75 6.55
CA ALA A 751 -38.01 17.87 6.35
C ALA A 751 -36.56 17.53 6.76
N GLY A 752 -36.03 16.42 6.24
CA GLY A 752 -34.61 16.25 5.84
C GLY A 752 -33.48 16.72 6.79
N ALA A 753 -33.69 16.73 8.10
CA ALA A 753 -32.66 17.08 9.07
C ALA A 753 -32.74 16.09 10.23
N ASP A 754 -31.98 15.01 10.14
CA ASP A 754 -31.40 14.31 11.29
C ASP A 754 -30.46 13.19 10.80
N ASP A 755 -29.17 13.54 10.68
CA ASP A 755 -28.08 12.58 10.58
C ASP A 755 -27.65 12.24 12.03
N ALA A 756 -28.21 11.13 12.53
CA ALA A 756 -28.01 10.67 13.90
C ALA A 756 -26.64 10.00 14.07
N LEU A 757 -25.68 10.76 14.60
CA LEU A 757 -24.54 10.21 15.34
C LEU A 757 -25.05 9.52 16.62
N TYR A 758 -24.86 8.20 16.68
CA TYR A 758 -25.18 7.38 17.84
C TYR A 758 -24.31 7.78 19.05
N LEU A 759 -24.97 8.28 20.09
CA LEU A 759 -24.41 8.51 21.43
C LEU A 759 -24.46 7.19 22.22
N GLU A 760 -23.29 6.66 22.56
CA GLU A 760 -23.18 5.54 23.50
C GLU A 760 -23.44 6.05 24.93
N HIS A 761 -24.46 5.47 25.58
CA HIS A 761 -24.78 5.71 26.99
C HIS A 761 -23.75 5.03 27.90
N ARG A 762 -23.09 5.79 28.78
CA ARG A 762 -22.43 5.24 29.97
C ARG A 762 -23.24 5.58 31.22
N ARG A 763 -23.68 4.52 31.91
CA ARG A 763 -24.30 4.54 33.25
C ARG A 763 -23.37 5.21 34.26
N GLY A 764 -23.96 6.00 35.16
CA GLY A 764 -23.25 6.81 36.14
C GLY A 764 -22.85 6.08 37.43
N GLN A 765 -21.93 6.73 38.14
CA GLN A 765 -21.67 6.82 39.59
C GLN A 765 -20.28 7.50 39.72
N HIS A 766 -19.96 8.49 40.55
CA HIS A 766 -20.54 8.97 41.80
C HIS A 766 -20.14 10.44 42.01
N ASN A 767 -21.02 11.23 42.62
CA ASN A 767 -20.75 12.56 43.18
C ASN A 767 -19.56 12.54 44.16
N LYS A 768 -18.65 13.50 44.04
CA LYS A 768 -17.90 14.04 45.20
C LYS A 768 -18.28 15.52 45.42
N HIS A 769 -18.43 15.83 46.69
CA HIS A 769 -19.15 16.95 47.30
C HIS A 769 -18.34 18.27 47.26
N PRO A 770 -18.97 19.47 47.28
CA PRO A 770 -18.30 20.78 47.13
C PRO A 770 -17.40 21.22 48.29
N LEU A 771 -17.10 20.35 49.26
CA LEU A 771 -16.42 20.67 50.51
C LEU A 771 -14.91 20.36 50.51
N PHE A 772 -14.35 19.95 49.38
CA PHE A 772 -12.90 19.78 49.18
C PHE A 772 -12.31 20.89 48.30
N LYS A 773 -12.79 22.12 48.49
CA LYS A 773 -12.05 23.34 48.17
C LYS A 773 -11.30 23.80 49.42
N ASN A 774 -9.99 23.91 49.32
CA ASN A 774 -9.16 24.99 49.89
C ASN A 774 -7.80 24.93 49.17
N LYS A 775 -7.50 25.91 48.30
CA LYS A 775 -6.87 27.21 48.59
C LYS A 775 -5.37 27.09 48.88
N SER A 776 -4.58 27.34 47.85
CA SER A 776 -3.35 28.14 47.92
C SER A 776 -3.05 28.70 46.52
N GLU A 777 -3.27 30.00 46.36
CA GLU A 777 -2.72 30.79 45.26
C GLU A 777 -1.20 30.90 45.41
N THR A 778 -0.48 30.86 44.30
CA THR A 778 0.66 31.74 44.05
C THR A 778 0.71 32.02 42.55
N GLU A 779 0.42 33.28 42.22
CA GLU A 779 0.53 33.91 40.93
C GLU A 779 2.02 34.09 40.57
N SER A 780 2.46 33.55 39.43
CA SER A 780 3.64 34.03 38.70
C SER A 780 3.63 33.61 37.21
N GLY A 781 2.44 33.47 36.62
CA GLY A 781 2.28 33.13 35.22
C GLY A 781 1.86 34.34 34.38
N VAL A 782 2.57 34.60 33.27
CA VAL A 782 2.14 35.54 32.25
C VAL A 782 0.74 35.10 31.72
N PRO A 783 -0.25 35.99 31.62
CA PRO A 783 -1.62 35.61 31.23
C PRO A 783 -1.67 35.02 29.82
N GLU A 784 -2.51 34.01 29.63
CA GLU A 784 -2.68 33.34 28.32
C GLU A 784 -3.77 34.04 27.50
N TRP A 785 -3.40 34.53 26.31
CA TRP A 785 -4.32 35.17 25.36
C TRP A 785 -4.59 34.25 24.17
N ALA A 786 -5.65 34.52 23.41
CA ALA A 786 -5.98 33.80 22.18
C ALA A 786 -6.16 34.78 21.03
N ILE A 787 -5.66 34.42 19.83
CA ILE A 787 -5.88 35.20 18.61
C ILE A 787 -7.23 34.83 18.02
N VAL A 788 -8.01 35.82 17.57
CA VAL A 788 -9.24 35.59 16.80
C VAL A 788 -8.96 35.93 15.34
N GLU A 789 -9.04 34.92 14.46
CA GLU A 789 -8.80 35.07 13.02
C GLU A 789 -10.15 34.96 12.28
N VAL A 790 -10.57 36.06 11.64
CA VAL A 790 -11.84 36.15 10.90
C VAL A 790 -11.53 36.45 9.43
N GLN A 791 -12.13 35.69 8.50
CA GLN A 791 -11.94 35.92 7.08
C GLN A 791 -12.99 36.91 6.53
N GLY A 792 -12.56 38.12 6.15
CA GLY A 792 -13.41 39.14 5.54
C GLY A 792 -13.08 40.57 5.99
N LEU A 793 -13.94 41.53 5.64
CA LEU A 793 -13.86 42.93 6.08
C LEU A 793 -14.95 43.20 7.12
N ILE A 794 -14.57 43.71 8.30
CA ILE A 794 -15.50 44.21 9.32
C ILE A 794 -15.66 45.71 9.10
N GLN A 795 -16.84 46.14 8.64
CA GLN A 795 -17.18 47.56 8.51
C GLN A 795 -17.89 48.04 9.77
N ILE A 796 -17.25 48.92 10.54
CA ILE A 796 -17.82 49.57 11.71
C ILE A 796 -18.48 50.87 11.23
N LYS A 797 -19.80 51.03 11.46
CA LYS A 797 -20.57 52.17 10.93
C LYS A 797 -20.30 53.51 11.63
N LYS A 798 -19.50 53.55 12.71
CA LYS A 798 -19.13 54.77 13.44
C LYS A 798 -17.68 54.70 13.89
N ASP A 799 -16.87 55.69 13.55
CA ASP A 799 -15.55 55.88 14.14
C ASP A 799 -15.71 56.37 15.58
N GLN A 800 -15.42 55.50 16.54
CA GLN A 800 -15.21 55.88 17.92
C GLN A 800 -13.79 55.47 18.32
N SER A 801 -12.98 56.44 18.72
CA SER A 801 -11.64 56.19 19.26
C SER A 801 -11.75 55.66 20.69
N GLY A 802 -11.96 54.35 20.84
CA GLY A 802 -12.04 53.67 22.14
C GLY A 802 -12.30 52.17 22.01
N PRO A 803 -12.13 51.38 23.09
CA PRO A 803 -12.44 49.95 23.08
C PRO A 803 -13.93 49.74 22.77
N THR A 804 -14.21 49.27 21.56
CA THR A 804 -15.58 49.08 21.06
C THR A 804 -15.92 47.59 21.10
N VAL A 805 -17.08 47.25 21.65
CA VAL A 805 -17.58 45.86 21.65
C VAL A 805 -17.96 45.49 20.21
N VAL A 806 -17.21 44.55 19.62
CA VAL A 806 -17.41 44.10 18.23
C VAL A 806 -18.49 43.03 18.12
N GLY A 807 -18.66 42.19 19.15
CA GLY A 807 -19.71 41.17 19.24
C GLY A 807 -19.46 40.15 20.35
N ASP A 808 -20.33 39.14 20.43
CA ASP A 808 -20.35 38.17 21.53
C ASP A 808 -19.74 36.81 21.11
N LEU A 809 -18.81 36.30 21.92
CA LEU A 809 -18.17 35.00 21.72
C LEU A 809 -18.70 33.98 22.72
N HIS A 810 -19.33 32.92 22.24
CA HIS A 810 -19.89 31.84 23.04
C HIS A 810 -19.16 30.51 22.83
N PHE A 811 -18.98 29.74 23.90
CA PHE A 811 -18.45 28.38 23.85
C PHE A 811 -19.54 27.39 24.30
N PHE A 812 -19.90 26.43 23.45
CA PHE A 812 -20.86 25.40 23.84
C PHE A 812 -20.16 24.24 24.59
N ASN A 813 -20.65 23.95 25.80
CA ASN A 813 -20.00 23.13 26.83
C ASN A 813 -19.70 21.65 26.48
N ARG A 814 -20.18 21.10 25.35
CA ARG A 814 -19.92 19.69 25.01
C ARG A 814 -18.68 19.47 24.14
N ASN A 815 -18.33 20.40 23.24
CA ASN A 815 -17.26 20.20 22.24
C ASN A 815 -16.26 21.38 22.10
N LYS A 816 -16.32 22.41 22.97
CA LYS A 816 -15.49 23.64 22.86
C LYS A 816 -15.54 24.29 21.48
N HIS A 817 -16.68 24.27 20.81
CA HIS A 817 -16.85 24.99 19.54
C HIS A 817 -17.13 26.48 19.82
N PRO A 818 -16.25 27.40 19.37
CA PRO A 818 -16.48 28.83 19.50
C PRO A 818 -17.49 29.31 18.45
N VAL A 819 -18.48 30.10 18.89
CA VAL A 819 -19.46 30.75 18.03
C VAL A 819 -19.38 32.25 18.29
N LEU A 820 -19.11 33.03 17.24
CA LEU A 820 -18.98 34.48 17.31
C LEU A 820 -20.20 35.13 16.66
N ILE A 821 -20.90 35.98 17.41
CA ILE A 821 -22.08 36.70 16.97
C ILE A 821 -21.67 38.16 16.70
N LEU A 822 -21.72 38.56 15.42
CA LEU A 822 -21.42 39.92 14.98
C LEU A 822 -22.68 40.56 14.39
N GLY A 823 -23.36 41.39 15.18
CA GLY A 823 -24.64 42.01 14.81
C GLY A 823 -25.71 40.96 14.50
N HIS A 824 -26.23 40.96 13.27
CA HIS A 824 -27.20 39.96 12.79
C HIS A 824 -26.57 38.72 12.15
N HIS A 825 -25.26 38.49 12.33
CA HIS A 825 -24.56 37.36 11.73
C HIS A 825 -23.96 36.44 12.78
N VAL A 826 -24.05 35.13 12.53
CA VAL A 826 -23.40 34.09 13.33
C VAL A 826 -22.27 33.47 12.52
N LEU A 827 -21.11 33.38 13.16
CA LEU A 827 -19.90 32.75 12.66
C LEU A 827 -19.56 31.54 13.52
N ASN A 828 -19.48 30.37 12.90
CA ASN A 828 -19.04 29.16 13.57
C ASN A 828 -17.53 29.01 13.39
N GLY A 829 -16.80 28.89 14.49
CA GLY A 829 -15.35 28.79 14.49
C GLY A 829 -14.84 27.45 14.99
N LYS A 830 -13.51 27.30 14.93
CA LYS A 830 -12.77 26.18 15.53
C LYS A 830 -11.58 26.72 16.31
N GLU A 831 -11.33 26.17 17.49
CA GLU A 831 -10.09 26.42 18.25
C GLU A 831 -8.95 25.60 17.65
N MET A 832 -7.83 26.27 17.35
CA MET A 832 -6.58 25.66 16.89
C MET A 832 -5.45 26.05 17.83
N LYS A 833 -4.59 25.10 18.19
CA LYS A 833 -3.33 25.44 18.86
C LYS A 833 -2.36 26.04 17.85
N LEU A 834 -1.60 27.05 18.25
CA LEU A 834 -0.52 27.59 17.45
C LEU A 834 0.70 26.65 17.58
N GLU A 835 1.31 26.29 16.46
CA GLU A 835 2.53 25.47 16.43
C GLU A 835 3.71 26.17 17.11
N GLN A 836 3.75 27.51 17.03
CA GLN A 836 4.69 28.35 17.77
C GLN A 836 3.91 29.36 18.62
N PRO A 837 4.03 29.33 19.97
CA PRO A 837 3.34 30.29 20.82
C PRO A 837 3.96 31.68 20.67
N MET A 838 3.12 32.71 20.59
CA MET A 838 3.56 34.10 20.42
C MET A 838 3.57 34.84 21.76
N ALA A 839 4.57 35.68 22.01
CA ALA A 839 4.58 36.58 23.16
C ALA A 839 4.04 37.96 22.75
N VAL A 840 3.07 38.50 23.50
CA VAL A 840 2.61 39.88 23.37
C VAL A 840 3.51 40.74 24.24
N ILE A 841 4.18 41.70 23.63
CA ILE A 841 5.20 42.52 24.29
C ILE A 841 4.74 43.98 24.29
N GLU A 842 4.83 44.63 25.45
CA GLU A 842 4.58 46.06 25.62
C GLU A 842 5.92 46.80 25.72
N LYS A 843 6.08 47.84 24.90
CA LYS A 843 7.27 48.70 24.92
C LYS A 843 7.08 49.77 26.00
N ASN A 844 7.90 49.75 27.03
CA ASN A 844 7.95 50.77 28.07
C ASN A 844 9.23 51.60 27.91
N GLU A 845 9.09 52.93 27.81
CA GLU A 845 10.23 53.85 27.86
C GLU A 845 10.28 54.49 29.24
N ILE A 846 11.30 54.13 30.02
CA ILE A 846 11.55 54.72 31.34
C ILE A 846 12.99 55.25 31.34
N ASN A 847 13.15 56.54 31.62
CA ASN A 847 14.45 57.22 31.72
C ASN A 847 15.37 57.04 30.47
N GLY A 848 14.80 57.08 29.26
CA GLY A 848 15.57 57.01 28.02
C GLY A 848 16.12 55.62 27.64
N LYS A 849 15.78 54.57 28.41
CA LYS A 849 15.97 53.17 28.02
C LYS A 849 14.62 52.58 27.59
N VAL A 850 14.65 51.89 26.46
CA VAL A 850 13.53 51.09 25.96
C VAL A 850 13.60 49.71 26.59
N GLU A 851 12.59 49.35 27.37
CA GLU A 851 12.41 48.01 27.92
C GLU A 851 11.14 47.37 27.33
N TYR A 852 11.20 46.06 27.11
CA TYR A 852 10.13 45.27 26.51
C TYR A 852 9.58 44.30 27.55
N ALA A 853 8.35 44.53 28.04
CA ALA A 853 7.70 43.67 29.02
C ALA A 853 6.76 42.68 28.33
N VAL A 854 6.89 41.39 28.61
CA VAL A 854 5.97 40.37 28.08
C VAL A 854 4.66 40.44 28.85
N LYS A 855 3.60 40.90 28.18
CA LYS A 855 2.27 41.14 28.75
C LYS A 855 1.39 39.90 28.73
N ALA A 856 1.51 39.06 27.70
CA ALA A 856 0.72 37.83 27.56
C ALA A 856 1.44 36.80 26.67
N VAL A 857 1.05 35.52 26.76
CA VAL A 857 1.48 34.47 25.82
C VAL A 857 0.27 33.93 25.08
N VAL A 858 0.34 33.88 23.76
CA VAL A 858 -0.70 33.35 22.88
C VAL A 858 -0.31 31.94 22.43
N LYS A 859 -1.03 30.93 22.92
CA LYS A 859 -0.80 29.52 22.53
C LYS A 859 -1.84 28.99 21.54
N LYS A 860 -2.93 29.72 21.34
CA LYS A 860 -4.08 29.25 20.57
C LYS A 860 -4.70 30.37 19.73
N LYS A 861 -5.36 29.96 18.64
CA LYS A 861 -6.17 30.84 17.80
C LYS A 861 -7.58 30.27 17.59
N LEU A 862 -8.57 31.15 17.58
CA LEU A 862 -9.96 30.86 17.23
C LEU A 862 -10.16 31.27 15.77
N LEU A 863 -10.43 30.30 14.91
CA LEU A 863 -10.49 30.48 13.48
C LEU A 863 -11.93 30.45 12.97
N PHE A 864 -12.37 31.53 12.33
CA PHE A 864 -13.71 31.70 11.74
C PHE A 864 -13.60 31.86 10.21
N LYS A 865 -13.52 30.72 9.49
CA LYS A 865 -13.42 30.67 8.00
C LYS A 865 -14.76 30.54 7.28
N SER A 866 -15.83 30.17 7.98
CA SER A 866 -17.14 29.99 7.35
C SER A 866 -17.78 31.32 7.00
N ARG A 867 -18.50 31.40 5.86
CA ARG A 867 -19.27 32.58 5.48
C ARG A 867 -20.28 32.94 6.59
N PRO A 868 -20.40 34.22 7.00
CA PRO A 868 -21.35 34.62 8.05
C PRO A 868 -22.77 34.22 7.66
N LYS A 869 -23.51 33.59 8.59
CA LYS A 869 -24.92 33.24 8.39
C LYS A 869 -25.80 34.31 9.02
N PRO A 870 -26.81 34.87 8.33
CA PRO A 870 -27.74 35.79 8.95
C PRO A 870 -28.61 35.07 9.99
N ILE A 871 -28.87 35.72 11.13
CA ILE A 871 -29.84 35.26 12.13
C ILE A 871 -31.23 35.53 11.55
N ILE A 872 -31.89 34.49 11.05
CA ILE A 872 -33.28 34.58 10.59
C ILE A 872 -34.17 34.54 11.84
N SER A 873 -34.53 35.71 12.37
CA SER A 873 -35.63 35.82 13.32
C SER A 873 -36.94 35.84 12.51
N ASN A 874 -37.68 34.74 12.51
CA ASN A 874 -39.09 34.74 12.10
C ASN A 874 -39.87 35.59 13.11
N VAL A 875 -40.04 36.88 12.82
CA VAL A 875 -41.10 37.68 13.43
C VAL A 875 -42.37 37.29 12.69
N ALA A 876 -43.23 36.55 13.38
CA ALA A 876 -44.54 36.18 12.89
C ALA A 876 -45.47 37.40 13.00
N ASP A 877 -45.66 38.12 11.90
CA ASP A 877 -46.77 39.06 11.78
C ASP A 877 -48.03 38.27 11.38
N ARG A 878 -48.85 37.96 12.39
CA ARG A 878 -50.29 37.69 12.24
C ARG A 878 -51.04 38.78 13.01
N ILE A 879 -51.58 39.75 12.25
CA ILE A 879 -52.45 40.88 12.62
C ILE A 879 -51.76 41.97 13.44
#